data_AF-A0A1A3GG71-F1
#
_entry.id   AF-A0A1A3GG71-F1
#
_cell.length_a   1.000
_cell.length_b   1.000
_cell.length_c   1.000
_cell.angle_alpha   90.00
_cell.angle_beta   90.00
_cell.angle_gamma   90.00
#
_symmetry.space_group_name_H-M   'P 1'
#
loop_
_entity.id
_entity.type
_entity.pdbx_description
1 polymer ?
#
loop_
_entity_poly.entity_id
_entity_poly.type
_entity_poly.pdbx_seq_one_letter_code
_entity_poly.pdbx_strand_id
1 'polypeptide(L)'
;MAFQSPSKASESTQELRLATTMTGGVSLAIWMAGVTREINLLAQASQWRLRGGDLPASTLTTAAEASLKLYAELIDLLDVVADVDILSGTSAGGINAAFLAWSRVKGADLGNLRELWLDLGALTDLLRDPTDVSTPSLLYGDERMFKSLDAEIPTFTHGPFQTQDSDDPPSTTLYITTTLLNGETSRFTDSFGTQVQDVDRRGVFTFTEQNLTNGNAASALALAARSSASFPAAFEPSFIPFTEGTAKTGDAPARPPMASFTNFTRPHWVADGGLLNNQPIDVVLQRIFDRPAQRPVRRVLLFVVPSSGPTPTVEEAPHDQLDEPLGLVDALLKDLTAMTSQSISADLRAIRTHQDRMHARANTRLHLAQLAINLGGDTPLLTPQLLMDYAQQEATRHAQTVTAALLRQLSTWPASNGSPQSIPQNWEANLKIGGDAETLCRTMITECIKTRWLSPDGSLPTSTAELAQYGRPAFDLAKACAIVIVRTAYQLATTPEEMAAIATMAAGISNACPPPEPFDLGDLITRVCTNTQTRNRSLDEAAKEIAKTYLEHLEVDETAWSQLGSAIADGRNTLDDIAKQPLTIRRAADAVRPPDSQHLNQLMTYLTYLGEESTSGTVATKLFNLAATQRAMLPTDADVEQSLELIQVSADTRCQLAPDFQTATEKLTGMQFHHFGAFYKRSWRANDWMWGRLDGAGWLVHALLDPRRVQWIVPTPEADGAVSRAQWFVDKLGAIGAPDIPSANPAPAAVLTELRFLDNPDQPMPASLPHTSMWLAQSWQRSVLDEELDALADAVLDSRAGEPPDWSPETTLGWAESVRAASASAKYGLLPENPITAETFATDGGSPLMSCTIAKAVATVTTAAGSVEQLPGVLKPPLSVTRMMTVGAYRAVWWAKGDARRIIILGASLLTLGAILLIVGAATALQGSILVGLLGLLVAGGTGAYLIALGMWQHSSRPPLARVADPLRRNDDVRPAPEAVRRFHVSLATPRVLRVRSASRPLPR
;
A
#
# COMPACT_ATOMS: atom_id res chain seq x y z
N MET A 1 -29.86 -14.65 20.52
CA MET A 1 -29.34 -13.88 21.67
C MET A 1 -28.42 -12.82 21.08
N ALA A 2 -28.48 -11.57 21.55
CA ALA A 2 -27.54 -10.54 21.10
C ALA A 2 -26.11 -11.01 21.43
N PHE A 3 -25.17 -10.83 20.50
CA PHE A 3 -23.76 -11.16 20.71
C PHE A 3 -23.22 -10.35 21.89
N GLN A 4 -22.89 -11.02 22.99
CA GLN A 4 -22.41 -10.37 24.22
C GLN A 4 -20.89 -10.40 24.33
N SER A 5 -20.28 -11.54 24.00
CA SER A 5 -18.83 -11.72 24.11
C SER A 5 -18.35 -12.74 23.05
N PRO A 6 -17.20 -12.50 22.40
CA PRO A 6 -16.61 -13.48 21.48
C PRO A 6 -16.12 -14.72 22.23
N SER A 7 -16.16 -15.88 21.57
CA SER A 7 -15.47 -17.07 22.07
C SER A 7 -13.95 -16.86 22.08
N LYS A 8 -13.27 -17.41 23.09
CA LYS A 8 -11.81 -17.30 23.20
C LYS A 8 -11.14 -18.14 22.10
N ALA A 9 -10.17 -17.55 21.41
CA ALA A 9 -9.38 -18.25 20.40
C ALA A 9 -8.67 -19.48 20.98
N SER A 10 -8.78 -20.60 20.28
CA SER A 10 -8.11 -21.87 20.56
C SER A 10 -6.80 -21.99 19.77
N GLU A 11 -6.11 -23.13 19.89
CA GLU A 11 -4.93 -23.45 19.06
C GLU A 11 -5.32 -23.81 17.61
N SER A 12 -6.55 -24.31 17.39
CA SER A 12 -7.08 -24.62 16.06
C SER A 12 -7.70 -23.41 15.34
N THR A 13 -7.86 -22.28 16.03
CA THR A 13 -8.37 -21.02 15.46
C THR A 13 -7.41 -20.55 14.37
N GLN A 14 -7.95 -20.24 13.18
CA GLN A 14 -7.13 -19.77 12.07
C GLN A 14 -6.68 -18.33 12.30
N GLU A 15 -5.41 -18.04 11.99
CA GLU A 15 -4.84 -16.70 12.05
C GLU A 15 -4.71 -16.12 10.63
N LEU A 16 -5.55 -15.13 10.30
CA LEU A 16 -5.43 -14.35 9.08
C LEU A 16 -4.42 -13.23 9.29
N ARG A 17 -3.23 -13.36 8.71
CA ARG A 17 -2.21 -12.31 8.80
C ARG A 17 -2.14 -11.49 7.52
N LEU A 18 -2.31 -10.18 7.68
CA LEU A 18 -2.31 -9.20 6.62
C LEU A 18 -0.95 -8.50 6.58
N ALA A 19 -0.21 -8.70 5.49
CA ALA A 19 0.86 -7.81 5.10
C ALA A 19 0.24 -6.70 4.25
N THR A 20 0.13 -5.48 4.79
CA THR A 20 -0.58 -4.39 4.14
C THR A 20 0.38 -3.45 3.46
N THR A 21 0.25 -3.32 2.13
CA THR A 21 1.01 -2.35 1.36
C THR A 21 0.09 -1.27 0.80
N MET A 22 0.40 0.00 1.06
CA MET A 22 -0.38 1.16 0.64
C MET A 22 0.42 2.00 -0.36
N THR A 23 -0.03 2.04 -1.62
CA THR A 23 0.60 2.84 -2.67
C THR A 23 -0.11 4.17 -2.82
N GLY A 24 0.63 5.28 -2.72
CA GLY A 24 0.04 6.61 -2.71
C GLY A 24 -0.64 7.05 -4.01
N GLY A 25 -1.16 8.28 -3.96
CA GLY A 25 -1.98 8.89 -5.00
C GLY A 25 -2.40 10.29 -4.60
N VAL A 26 -1.47 11.05 -4.00
CA VAL A 26 -1.69 12.42 -3.50
C VAL A 26 -2.95 12.50 -2.62
N SER A 27 -4.07 13.08 -3.10
CA SER A 27 -5.28 13.28 -2.29
C SER A 27 -6.07 11.98 -2.07
N LEU A 28 -5.79 10.94 -2.85
CA LEU A 28 -6.36 9.60 -2.66
C LEU A 28 -5.90 8.93 -1.36
N ALA A 29 -4.93 9.53 -0.65
CA ALA A 29 -4.59 9.16 0.71
C ALA A 29 -5.78 9.24 1.68
N ILE A 30 -6.76 10.08 1.39
CA ILE A 30 -7.96 10.25 2.22
C ILE A 30 -8.87 9.02 2.10
N TRP A 31 -9.03 8.48 0.89
CA TRP A 31 -9.72 7.20 0.69
C TRP A 31 -8.95 6.04 1.36
N MET A 32 -7.63 6.00 1.23
CA MET A 32 -6.80 4.98 1.92
C MET A 32 -6.93 5.08 3.45
N ALA A 33 -7.12 6.28 3.98
CA ALA A 33 -7.31 6.50 5.41
C ALA A 33 -8.64 5.89 5.89
N GLY A 34 -9.70 5.96 5.08
CA GLY A 34 -10.95 5.24 5.33
C GLY A 34 -10.76 3.71 5.32
N VAL A 35 -10.00 3.17 4.37
CA VAL A 35 -9.63 1.73 4.36
C VAL A 35 -8.84 1.37 5.62
N THR A 36 -7.89 2.22 6.00
CA THR A 36 -7.04 2.06 7.20
C THR A 36 -7.87 2.02 8.47
N ARG A 37 -8.94 2.83 8.55
CA ARG A 37 -9.90 2.82 9.65
C ARG A 37 -10.59 1.46 9.81
N GLU A 38 -11.06 0.86 8.71
CA GLU A 38 -11.72 -0.45 8.79
C GLU A 38 -10.74 -1.59 9.13
N ILE A 39 -9.50 -1.53 8.64
CA ILE A 39 -8.44 -2.47 9.06
C ILE A 39 -8.19 -2.35 10.57
N ASN A 40 -8.14 -1.13 11.10
CA ASN A 40 -7.99 -0.87 12.53
C ASN A 40 -9.18 -1.43 13.34
N LEU A 41 -10.42 -1.30 12.88
CA LEU A 41 -11.59 -1.89 13.55
C LEU A 41 -11.58 -3.43 13.53
N LEU A 42 -11.18 -4.06 12.42
CA LEU A 42 -11.01 -5.50 12.34
C LEU A 42 -9.90 -6.01 13.30
N ALA A 43 -8.77 -5.29 13.34
CA ALA A 43 -7.68 -5.61 14.28
C ALA A 43 -8.16 -5.50 15.74
N GLN A 44 -8.93 -4.47 16.08
CA GLN A 44 -9.54 -4.32 17.41
C GLN A 44 -10.52 -5.45 17.73
N ALA A 45 -11.38 -5.84 16.79
CA ALA A 45 -12.28 -6.99 16.96
C ALA A 45 -11.52 -8.30 17.21
N SER A 46 -10.40 -8.51 16.51
CA SER A 46 -9.50 -9.64 16.73
C SER A 46 -8.86 -9.62 18.13
N GLN A 47 -8.41 -8.45 18.60
CA GLN A 47 -7.90 -8.29 19.96
C GLN A 47 -8.97 -8.57 21.02
N TRP A 48 -10.21 -8.17 20.77
CA TRP A 48 -11.34 -8.52 21.64
C TRP A 48 -11.50 -10.03 21.76
N ARG A 49 -11.51 -10.74 20.63
CA ARG A 49 -11.60 -12.21 20.57
C ARG A 49 -10.46 -12.91 21.31
N LEU A 50 -9.22 -12.40 21.16
CA LEU A 50 -8.05 -12.97 21.83
C LEU A 50 -8.14 -12.82 23.36
N ARG A 51 -8.61 -11.66 23.85
CA ARG A 51 -8.78 -11.40 25.30
C ARG A 51 -9.99 -12.13 25.89
N GLY A 52 -11.08 -12.21 25.13
CA GLY A 52 -12.39 -12.67 25.60
C GLY A 52 -13.06 -11.70 26.57
N GLY A 53 -14.28 -12.03 27.00
CA GLY A 53 -15.06 -11.23 27.95
C GLY A 53 -15.82 -10.06 27.32
N ASP A 54 -16.32 -9.16 28.17
CA ASP A 54 -17.11 -8.01 27.74
C ASP A 54 -16.26 -6.96 27.01
N LEU A 55 -16.90 -6.23 26.09
CA LEU A 55 -16.26 -5.10 25.41
C LEU A 55 -15.89 -4.03 26.44
N PRO A 56 -14.61 -3.62 26.55
CA PRO A 56 -14.21 -2.54 27.46
C PRO A 56 -14.94 -1.24 27.13
N ALA A 57 -15.20 -0.42 28.15
CA ALA A 57 -15.68 0.93 27.94
C ALA A 57 -14.68 1.70 27.06
N SER A 58 -15.16 2.29 25.98
CA SER A 58 -14.32 2.91 24.95
C SER A 58 -14.88 4.27 24.52
N THR A 59 -14.07 5.04 23.82
CA THR A 59 -14.45 6.33 23.21
C THR A 59 -14.92 6.18 21.76
N LEU A 60 -15.23 4.96 21.32
CA LEU A 60 -15.72 4.72 19.96
C LEU A 60 -17.08 5.39 19.75
N THR A 61 -17.32 5.83 18.51
CA THR A 61 -18.66 6.24 18.09
C THR A 61 -19.58 5.02 18.08
N THR A 62 -20.89 5.23 18.23
CA THR A 62 -21.89 4.14 18.19
C THR A 62 -21.78 3.32 16.89
N ALA A 63 -21.53 4.00 15.77
CA ALA A 63 -21.32 3.37 14.46
C ALA A 63 -20.03 2.54 14.40
N ALA A 64 -18.92 3.07 14.92
CA ALA A 64 -17.65 2.33 14.96
C ALA A 64 -17.73 1.10 15.89
N GLU A 65 -18.41 1.23 17.02
CA GLU A 65 -18.68 0.10 17.92
C GLU A 65 -19.55 -0.97 17.24
N ALA A 66 -20.56 -0.56 16.47
CA ALA A 66 -21.38 -1.46 15.67
C ALA A 66 -20.53 -2.21 14.63
N SER A 67 -19.71 -1.52 13.83
CA SER A 67 -18.80 -2.15 12.87
C SER A 67 -17.81 -3.11 13.54
N LEU A 68 -17.25 -2.73 14.70
CA LEU A 68 -16.36 -3.60 15.49
C LEU A 68 -17.09 -4.88 15.94
N LYS A 69 -18.32 -4.76 16.43
CA LYS A 69 -19.15 -5.91 16.84
C LYS A 69 -19.47 -6.83 15.65
N LEU A 70 -19.84 -6.27 14.50
CA LEU A 70 -20.06 -7.05 13.28
C LEU A 70 -18.80 -7.83 12.89
N TYR A 71 -17.62 -7.19 12.93
CA TYR A 71 -16.35 -7.90 12.69
C TYR A 71 -16.12 -9.00 13.71
N ALA A 72 -16.33 -8.73 15.01
CA ALA A 72 -16.17 -9.70 16.08
C ALA A 72 -17.08 -10.92 15.90
N GLU A 73 -18.34 -10.71 15.50
CA GLU A 73 -19.31 -11.76 15.21
C GLU A 73 -18.89 -12.62 14.00
N LEU A 74 -18.41 -11.99 12.92
CA LEU A 74 -17.97 -12.71 11.72
C LEU A 74 -16.72 -13.55 11.98
N ILE A 75 -15.71 -12.97 12.63
CA ILE A 75 -14.50 -13.72 12.97
C ILE A 75 -14.79 -14.80 14.03
N ASP A 76 -15.81 -14.61 14.87
CA ASP A 76 -16.27 -15.63 15.81
C ASP A 76 -16.96 -16.80 15.14
N LEU A 77 -17.88 -16.53 14.20
CA LEU A 77 -18.52 -17.56 13.40
C LEU A 77 -17.49 -18.36 12.59
N LEU A 78 -16.52 -17.69 11.97
CA LEU A 78 -15.50 -18.33 11.12
C LEU A 78 -14.36 -18.97 11.93
N ASP A 79 -14.35 -18.79 13.25
CA ASP A 79 -13.23 -19.12 14.14
C ASP A 79 -11.88 -18.63 13.59
N VAL A 80 -11.80 -17.32 13.33
CA VAL A 80 -10.62 -16.62 12.80
C VAL A 80 -10.17 -15.56 13.80
N VAL A 81 -8.87 -15.28 13.84
CA VAL A 81 -8.31 -14.03 14.38
C VAL A 81 -7.54 -13.34 13.25
N ALA A 82 -7.67 -12.03 13.14
CA ALA A 82 -6.97 -11.22 12.15
C ALA A 82 -5.80 -10.45 12.79
N ASP A 83 -4.67 -10.38 12.11
CA ASP A 83 -3.52 -9.59 12.54
C ASP A 83 -2.90 -8.82 11.36
N VAL A 84 -2.32 -7.66 11.64
CA VAL A 84 -1.60 -6.79 10.69
C VAL A 84 -0.21 -6.57 11.23
N ASP A 85 0.77 -7.33 10.73
CA ASP A 85 2.10 -7.44 11.33
C ASP A 85 3.22 -6.88 10.45
N ILE A 86 2.96 -6.68 9.16
CA ILE A 86 3.90 -6.08 8.21
C ILE A 86 3.19 -5.02 7.41
N LEU A 87 3.77 -3.82 7.39
CA LEU A 87 3.23 -2.66 6.72
C LEU A 87 4.26 -2.09 5.75
N SER A 88 3.81 -1.64 4.60
CA SER A 88 4.63 -0.92 3.63
C SER A 88 3.84 0.25 3.06
N GLY A 89 4.48 1.40 2.90
CA GLY A 89 3.85 2.60 2.41
C GLY A 89 4.73 3.41 1.46
N THR A 90 4.11 3.90 0.39
CA THR A 90 4.77 4.72 -0.64
C THR A 90 4.01 6.02 -0.81
N SER A 91 4.70 7.15 -0.95
CA SER A 91 4.06 8.44 -1.15
C SER A 91 3.09 8.73 -0.01
N ALA A 92 1.91 9.24 -0.31
CA ALA A 92 0.88 9.52 0.68
C ALA A 92 0.33 8.24 1.36
N GLY A 93 0.55 7.04 0.79
CA GLY A 93 0.28 5.76 1.46
C GLY A 93 1.20 5.50 2.66
N GLY A 94 2.41 6.10 2.67
CA GLY A 94 3.35 6.07 3.80
C GLY A 94 2.79 6.70 5.07
N ILE A 95 1.91 7.70 4.94
CA ILE A 95 1.26 8.37 6.07
C ILE A 95 0.26 7.43 6.74
N ASN A 96 -0.62 6.79 5.97
CA ASN A 96 -1.62 5.87 6.51
C ASN A 96 -0.99 4.59 7.08
N ALA A 97 0.06 4.07 6.44
CA ALA A 97 0.83 2.95 6.96
C ALA A 97 1.52 3.28 8.30
N ALA A 98 2.01 4.52 8.46
CA ALA A 98 2.56 4.99 9.73
C ALA A 98 1.53 5.01 10.86
N PHE A 99 0.33 5.56 10.61
CA PHE A 99 -0.76 5.56 11.59
C PHE A 99 -1.22 4.15 11.96
N LEU A 100 -1.32 3.25 10.98
CA LEU A 100 -1.73 1.87 11.24
C LEU A 100 -0.69 1.10 12.07
N ALA A 101 0.60 1.28 11.76
CA ALA A 101 1.68 0.68 12.55
C ALA A 101 1.73 1.22 13.97
N TRP A 102 1.56 2.54 14.14
CA TRP A 102 1.49 3.19 15.45
C TRP A 102 0.30 2.67 16.26
N SER A 103 -0.88 2.61 15.64
CA SER A 103 -2.10 2.05 16.23
C SER A 103 -1.92 0.60 16.68
N ARG A 104 -1.28 -0.24 15.85
CA ARG A 104 -1.05 -1.66 16.18
C ARG A 104 -0.21 -1.83 17.44
N VAL A 105 0.83 -1.01 17.61
CA VAL A 105 1.77 -1.08 18.75
C VAL A 105 1.21 -0.42 20.00
N LYS A 106 0.50 0.72 19.86
CA LYS A 106 -0.07 1.48 20.98
C LYS A 106 -1.50 1.07 21.37
N GLY A 107 -2.15 0.21 20.58
CA GLY A 107 -3.57 -0.13 20.75
C GLY A 107 -4.51 1.05 20.53
N ALA A 108 -4.10 2.03 19.70
CA ALA A 108 -4.83 3.28 19.52
C ALA A 108 -5.97 3.15 18.51
N ASP A 109 -7.06 3.88 18.76
CA ASP A 109 -8.17 4.03 17.82
C ASP A 109 -7.86 5.07 16.75
N LEU A 110 -8.14 4.77 15.48
CA LEU A 110 -7.89 5.67 14.36
C LEU A 110 -9.13 6.49 13.93
N GLY A 111 -10.16 6.64 14.78
CA GLY A 111 -11.36 7.41 14.46
C GLY A 111 -11.06 8.89 14.14
N ASN A 112 -10.11 9.49 14.87
CA ASN A 112 -9.70 10.89 14.68
C ASN A 112 -8.94 11.13 13.37
N LEU A 113 -8.57 10.07 12.63
CA LEU A 113 -7.90 10.18 11.34
C LEU A 113 -8.80 10.89 10.29
N ARG A 114 -10.13 10.84 10.44
CA ARG A 114 -11.07 11.61 9.62
C ARG A 114 -10.78 13.10 9.73
N GLU A 115 -10.92 13.65 10.93
CA GLU A 115 -10.75 15.09 11.15
C GLU A 115 -9.34 15.55 10.80
N LEU A 116 -8.32 14.73 11.12
CA LEU A 116 -6.95 15.00 10.69
C LEU A 116 -6.87 15.20 9.18
N TRP A 117 -7.45 14.31 8.36
CA TRP A 117 -7.41 14.46 6.90
C TRP A 117 -8.31 15.57 6.38
N LEU A 118 -9.47 15.81 7.02
CA LEU A 118 -10.36 16.90 6.63
C LEU A 118 -9.68 18.27 6.83
N ASP A 119 -8.80 18.40 7.82
CA ASP A 119 -8.05 19.61 8.14
C ASP A 119 -6.69 19.68 7.42
N LEU A 120 -5.86 18.64 7.54
CA LEU A 120 -4.54 18.56 6.91
C LEU A 120 -4.62 18.62 5.37
N GLY A 121 -5.66 18.03 4.80
CA GLY A 121 -5.87 17.95 3.35
C GLY A 121 -6.45 19.22 2.72
N ALA A 122 -6.65 20.31 3.46
CA ALA A 122 -7.20 21.53 2.90
C ALA A 122 -6.19 22.22 1.96
N LEU A 123 -6.50 22.29 0.66
CA LEU A 123 -5.62 22.91 -0.35
C LEU A 123 -5.30 24.36 -0.01
N THR A 124 -6.26 25.10 0.55
CA THR A 124 -6.05 26.50 0.96
C THR A 124 -5.02 26.65 2.06
N ASP A 125 -4.85 25.65 2.93
CA ASP A 125 -3.89 25.69 4.03
C ASP A 125 -2.54 25.08 3.62
N LEU A 126 -2.58 24.10 2.72
CA LEU A 126 -1.40 23.53 2.10
C LEU A 126 -0.75 24.51 1.13
N LEU A 127 -1.48 25.26 0.31
CA LEU A 127 -0.91 26.25 -0.62
C LEU A 127 -0.07 27.28 0.13
N ARG A 128 1.13 27.55 -0.36
CA ARG A 128 2.02 28.56 0.22
C ARG A 128 1.39 29.94 0.27
N ASP A 129 1.77 30.73 1.27
CA ASP A 129 1.38 32.13 1.30
C ASP A 129 2.17 32.88 0.22
N PRO A 130 1.53 33.64 -0.67
CA PRO A 130 2.24 34.37 -1.72
C PRO A 130 3.15 35.50 -1.18
N THR A 131 3.06 35.81 0.10
CA THR A 131 3.97 36.73 0.80
C THR A 131 5.28 36.09 1.27
N ASP A 132 5.43 34.77 1.15
CA ASP A 132 6.66 34.04 1.51
C ASP A 132 7.88 34.59 0.77
N VAL A 133 9.02 34.67 1.47
CA VAL A 133 10.27 35.20 0.91
C VAL A 133 10.85 34.24 -0.14
N SER A 134 10.69 32.94 0.05
CA SER A 134 11.14 31.87 -0.84
C SER A 134 10.04 30.81 -0.99
N THR A 135 9.91 30.26 -2.19
CA THR A 135 8.81 29.37 -2.57
C THR A 135 9.38 28.21 -3.40
N PRO A 136 9.99 27.22 -2.73
CA PRO A 136 10.62 26.07 -3.40
C PRO A 136 9.60 25.06 -3.98
N SER A 137 8.32 25.22 -3.66
CA SER A 137 7.21 24.33 -3.99
C SER A 137 5.88 25.10 -3.98
N LEU A 138 4.79 24.49 -4.46
CA LEU A 138 3.45 25.10 -4.39
C LEU A 138 2.79 24.95 -3.01
N LEU A 139 3.03 23.82 -2.34
CA LEU A 139 2.41 23.43 -1.08
C LEU A 139 3.45 23.37 0.05
N TYR A 140 3.05 23.71 1.27
CA TYR A 140 3.81 23.56 2.49
C TYR A 140 3.91 22.09 2.88
N GLY A 141 5.06 21.49 2.60
CA GLY A 141 5.36 20.17 3.11
C GLY A 141 5.81 20.23 4.57
N ASP A 142 6.92 20.89 4.85
CA ASP A 142 7.59 20.73 6.15
C ASP A 142 7.00 21.65 7.23
N GLU A 143 6.61 22.87 6.86
CA GLU A 143 6.05 23.85 7.79
C GLU A 143 4.58 23.55 8.19
N ARG A 144 3.88 22.72 7.40
CA ARG A 144 2.47 22.34 7.65
C ARG A 144 2.30 20.84 7.80
N MET A 145 2.61 20.06 6.77
CA MET A 145 2.36 18.61 6.80
C MET A 145 3.25 17.89 7.83
N PHE A 146 4.57 18.11 7.82
CA PHE A 146 5.45 17.52 8.84
C PHE A 146 5.08 17.99 10.25
N LYS A 147 4.89 19.31 10.43
CA LYS A 147 4.47 19.90 11.71
C LYS A 147 3.22 19.26 12.28
N SER A 148 2.21 19.02 11.44
CA SER A 148 0.94 18.43 11.88
C SER A 148 1.13 16.95 12.20
N LEU A 149 1.84 16.18 11.36
CA LEU A 149 2.10 14.77 11.62
C LEU A 149 2.94 14.55 12.89
N ASP A 150 3.96 15.38 13.11
CA ASP A 150 4.83 15.35 14.30
C ASP A 150 4.05 15.63 15.59
N ALA A 151 3.07 16.54 15.53
CA ALA A 151 2.20 16.86 16.65
C ALA A 151 1.11 15.79 16.89
N GLU A 152 0.52 15.24 15.83
CA GLU A 152 -0.68 14.40 15.91
C GLU A 152 -0.38 12.92 16.11
N ILE A 153 0.66 12.34 15.49
CA ILE A 153 0.96 10.90 15.67
C ILE A 153 1.04 10.50 17.16
N PRO A 154 1.72 11.25 18.05
CA PRO A 154 1.78 10.93 19.48
C PRO A 154 0.43 11.00 20.21
N THR A 155 -0.59 11.68 19.68
CA THR A 155 -1.90 11.83 20.35
C THR A 155 -2.74 10.57 20.24
N PHE A 156 -2.50 9.74 19.21
CA PHE A 156 -3.15 8.45 19.00
C PHE A 156 -2.64 7.41 20.01
N THR A 157 -3.21 7.40 21.20
CA THR A 157 -2.85 6.50 22.32
C THR A 157 -4.06 5.83 22.98
N HIS A 158 -5.28 6.21 22.60
CA HIS A 158 -6.51 5.74 23.25
C HIS A 158 -7.28 4.83 22.29
N GLY A 159 -7.59 3.62 22.74
CA GLY A 159 -8.46 2.66 22.05
C GLY A 159 -9.02 1.65 23.07
N PRO A 160 -10.05 0.86 22.69
CA PRO A 160 -10.69 -0.10 23.61
C PRO A 160 -9.73 -1.18 24.12
N PHE A 161 -8.70 -1.51 23.32
CA PHE A 161 -7.76 -2.58 23.60
C PHE A 161 -6.34 -2.04 23.66
N GLN A 162 -6.04 -1.24 24.69
CA GLN A 162 -4.68 -0.78 24.96
C GLN A 162 -3.74 -1.97 25.10
N THR A 163 -2.60 -1.91 24.41
CA THR A 163 -1.46 -2.73 24.76
C THR A 163 -1.00 -2.22 26.13
N GLN A 164 -1.00 -3.09 27.15
CA GLN A 164 -0.31 -2.72 28.40
C GLN A 164 1.16 -2.45 28.04
N ASP A 165 1.88 -1.67 28.85
CA ASP A 165 3.35 -1.64 28.81
C ASP A 165 3.90 -3.03 29.21
N SER A 166 3.56 -4.06 28.45
CA SER A 166 4.12 -5.39 28.54
C SER A 166 5.51 -5.34 27.93
N ASP A 167 6.45 -6.08 28.51
CA ASP A 167 7.82 -6.19 28.01
C ASP A 167 7.90 -6.72 26.56
N ASP A 168 6.80 -7.24 25.99
CA ASP A 168 6.73 -7.78 24.63
C ASP A 168 5.64 -7.09 23.77
N PRO A 169 5.99 -6.04 22.99
CA PRO A 169 5.04 -5.38 22.10
C PRO A 169 4.64 -6.28 20.92
N PRO A 170 3.47 -6.06 20.30
CA PRO A 170 3.07 -6.87 19.17
C PRO A 170 4.03 -6.69 17.99
N SER A 171 4.51 -7.81 17.46
CA SER A 171 5.48 -7.82 16.37
C SER A 171 4.97 -7.05 15.15
N THR A 172 5.64 -5.96 14.80
CA THR A 172 5.19 -4.98 13.80
C THR A 172 6.39 -4.43 13.07
N THR A 173 6.40 -4.51 11.74
CA THR A 173 7.46 -3.87 10.95
C THR A 173 6.84 -3.01 9.86
N LEU A 174 7.28 -1.76 9.80
CA LEU A 174 6.83 -0.77 8.84
C LEU A 174 7.99 -0.36 7.93
N TYR A 175 7.71 -0.40 6.63
CA TYR A 175 8.58 0.11 5.57
C TYR A 175 7.96 1.35 4.92
N ILE A 176 8.72 2.44 4.79
CA ILE A 176 8.29 3.64 4.06
C ILE A 176 9.32 3.96 2.98
N THR A 177 8.90 4.12 1.72
CA THR A 177 9.84 4.38 0.63
C THR A 177 10.07 5.86 0.36
N THR A 178 11.22 6.20 -0.23
CA THR A 178 11.57 7.56 -0.66
C THR A 178 12.58 7.51 -1.81
N THR A 179 12.73 8.61 -2.55
CA THR A 179 13.68 8.71 -3.66
C THR A 179 14.80 9.68 -3.32
N LEU A 180 16.06 9.22 -3.33
CA LEU A 180 17.23 10.05 -3.12
C LEU A 180 17.45 10.94 -4.36
N LEU A 181 17.44 12.27 -4.19
CA LEU A 181 17.73 13.20 -5.29
C LEU A 181 19.19 13.07 -5.75
N ASN A 182 20.08 12.94 -4.77
CA ASN A 182 21.48 12.59 -4.99
C ASN A 182 21.68 11.13 -4.62
N GLY A 183 21.56 10.23 -5.59
CA GLY A 183 21.76 8.80 -5.37
C GLY A 183 23.15 8.45 -4.83
N GLU A 184 23.26 7.25 -4.28
CA GLU A 184 24.51 6.69 -3.80
C GLU A 184 25.11 5.82 -4.91
N THR A 185 26.39 6.04 -5.20
CA THR A 185 27.03 5.34 -6.31
C THR A 185 27.45 3.95 -5.86
N SER A 186 27.03 2.94 -6.62
CA SER A 186 27.61 1.60 -6.59
C SER A 186 28.37 1.36 -7.89
N ARG A 187 29.22 0.34 -7.91
CA ARG A 187 29.94 -0.08 -9.10
C ARG A 187 29.89 -1.59 -9.18
N PHE A 188 29.75 -2.12 -10.38
CA PHE A 188 29.92 -3.54 -10.64
C PHE A 188 30.69 -3.74 -11.94
N THR A 189 31.31 -4.91 -12.07
CA THR A 189 32.07 -5.27 -13.26
C THR A 189 31.20 -6.14 -14.16
N ASP A 190 31.08 -5.79 -15.46
CA ASP A 190 30.39 -6.62 -16.44
C ASP A 190 31.19 -7.87 -16.82
N SER A 191 30.60 -8.75 -17.63
CA SER A 191 31.24 -10.00 -18.07
C SER A 191 32.53 -9.80 -18.89
N PHE A 192 32.79 -8.58 -19.40
CA PHE A 192 34.00 -8.23 -20.15
C PHE A 192 35.04 -7.51 -19.29
N GLY A 193 34.79 -7.31 -18.00
CA GLY A 193 35.69 -6.59 -17.11
C GLY A 193 35.48 -5.06 -17.12
N THR A 194 34.45 -4.57 -17.82
CA THR A 194 34.14 -3.13 -17.87
C THR A 194 33.45 -2.72 -16.58
N GLN A 195 33.94 -1.65 -15.95
CA GLN A 195 33.25 -1.06 -14.81
C GLN A 195 31.97 -0.36 -15.26
N VAL A 196 30.83 -0.82 -14.74
CA VAL A 196 29.55 -0.16 -14.87
C VAL A 196 29.30 0.61 -13.58
N GLN A 197 29.05 1.91 -13.73
CA GLN A 197 28.63 2.75 -12.62
C GLN A 197 27.11 2.70 -12.52
N ASP A 198 26.62 2.34 -11.34
CA ASP A 198 25.21 2.36 -11.02
C ASP A 198 24.97 3.40 -9.91
N VAL A 199 23.82 4.05 -9.95
CA VAL A 199 23.46 5.11 -9.00
C VAL A 199 22.13 4.73 -8.37
N ASP A 200 22.22 4.15 -7.18
CA ASP A 200 21.03 3.75 -6.44
C ASP A 200 20.37 5.00 -5.84
N ARG A 201 19.13 5.26 -6.27
CA ARG A 201 18.30 6.36 -5.77
C ARG A 201 17.16 5.85 -4.89
N ARG A 202 17.07 4.54 -4.64
CA ARG A 202 16.00 3.98 -3.83
C ARG A 202 16.35 4.14 -2.36
N GLY A 203 15.40 4.68 -1.60
CA GLY A 203 15.48 4.78 -0.18
C GLY A 203 14.33 4.08 0.54
N VAL A 204 14.63 3.43 1.66
CA VAL A 204 13.64 2.79 2.53
C VAL A 204 13.90 3.19 3.98
N PHE A 205 12.87 3.69 4.64
CA PHE A 205 12.80 3.82 6.09
C PHE A 205 12.22 2.54 6.70
N THR A 206 12.81 2.04 7.78
CA THR A 206 12.36 0.83 8.50
C THR A 206 12.09 1.18 9.96
N PHE A 207 10.91 0.84 10.46
CA PHE A 207 10.53 0.95 11.86
C PHE A 207 10.08 -0.42 12.38
N THR A 208 10.63 -0.86 13.52
CA THR A 208 10.20 -2.08 14.22
C THR A 208 9.29 -1.76 15.39
N GLU A 209 8.68 -2.78 15.98
CA GLU A 209 7.88 -2.69 17.20
C GLU A 209 8.63 -2.01 18.36
N GLN A 210 9.94 -2.25 18.47
CA GLN A 210 10.80 -1.61 19.47
C GLN A 210 11.00 -0.11 19.19
N ASN A 211 11.03 0.29 17.92
CA ASN A 211 11.08 1.70 17.57
C ASN A 211 9.75 2.39 17.89
N LEU A 212 8.63 1.77 17.50
CA LEU A 212 7.29 2.33 17.63
C LEU A 212 6.79 2.38 19.08
N THR A 213 7.33 1.56 19.97
CA THR A 213 7.09 1.68 21.42
C THR A 213 7.76 2.92 22.02
N ASN A 214 8.92 3.32 21.50
CA ASN A 214 9.66 4.49 21.99
C ASN A 214 9.02 5.80 21.50
N GLY A 215 8.52 6.64 22.41
CA GLY A 215 7.90 7.92 22.09
C GLY A 215 8.82 8.88 21.30
N ASN A 216 10.14 8.73 21.43
CA ASN A 216 11.11 9.55 20.70
C ASN A 216 11.16 9.23 19.19
N ALA A 217 10.66 8.07 18.76
CA ALA A 217 10.61 7.68 17.35
C ALA A 217 9.43 8.29 16.59
N ALA A 218 8.43 8.88 17.28
CA ALA A 218 7.25 9.46 16.63
C ALA A 218 7.62 10.58 15.64
N SER A 219 8.58 11.43 16.00
CA SER A 219 9.09 12.49 15.12
C SER A 219 9.83 11.93 13.90
N ALA A 220 10.59 10.85 14.09
CA ALA A 220 11.26 10.15 12.99
C ALA A 220 10.24 9.50 12.04
N LEU A 221 9.17 8.93 12.59
CA LEU A 221 8.06 8.36 11.83
C LEU A 221 7.30 9.43 11.04
N ALA A 222 7.00 10.57 11.66
CA ALA A 222 6.38 11.72 11.01
C ALA A 222 7.25 12.26 9.86
N LEU A 223 8.57 12.37 10.08
CA LEU A 223 9.53 12.81 9.08
C LEU A 223 9.60 11.82 7.91
N ALA A 224 9.65 10.52 8.17
CA ALA A 224 9.65 9.49 7.14
C ALA A 224 8.35 9.51 6.30
N ALA A 225 7.18 9.56 6.96
CA ALA A 225 5.88 9.63 6.32
C ALA A 225 5.75 10.88 5.41
N ARG A 226 6.12 12.06 5.93
CA ARG A 226 6.17 13.30 5.16
C ARG A 226 7.09 13.19 3.95
N SER A 227 8.30 12.66 4.16
CA SER A 227 9.34 12.60 3.13
C SER A 227 8.97 11.65 2.00
N SER A 228 8.26 10.57 2.32
CA SER A 228 7.68 9.68 1.33
C SER A 228 6.73 10.41 0.40
N ALA A 229 5.96 11.38 0.91
CA ALA A 229 4.97 12.19 0.18
C ALA A 229 5.51 13.50 -0.41
N SER A 230 6.83 13.66 -0.59
CA SER A 230 7.45 14.83 -1.24
C SER A 230 7.28 14.84 -2.76
N PHE A 231 6.03 14.87 -3.24
CA PHE A 231 5.69 14.87 -4.66
C PHE A 231 6.28 16.11 -5.37
N PRO A 232 7.16 15.95 -6.38
CA PRO A 232 7.84 17.08 -7.02
C PRO A 232 6.88 18.14 -7.55
N ALA A 233 7.32 19.41 -7.51
CA ALA A 233 6.56 20.63 -7.81
C ALA A 233 5.41 20.94 -6.83
N ALA A 234 4.68 19.93 -6.36
CA ALA A 234 3.64 20.11 -5.35
C ALA A 234 4.23 20.39 -3.96
N PHE A 235 5.07 19.48 -3.45
CA PHE A 235 5.76 19.60 -2.17
C PHE A 235 7.27 19.74 -2.37
N GLU A 236 7.93 20.46 -1.47
CA GLU A 236 9.39 20.57 -1.50
C GLU A 236 10.06 19.21 -1.17
N PRO A 237 11.26 18.95 -1.72
CA PRO A 237 12.11 17.86 -1.26
C PRO A 237 12.33 17.96 0.26
N SER A 238 12.31 16.82 0.93
CA SER A 238 12.57 16.75 2.37
C SER A 238 14.06 16.48 2.62
N PHE A 239 14.66 17.15 3.60
CA PHE A 239 16.01 16.85 4.05
C PHE A 239 16.00 15.77 5.13
N ILE A 240 16.78 14.72 4.94
CA ILE A 240 16.96 13.63 5.90
C ILE A 240 18.33 13.76 6.56
N PRO A 241 18.41 14.18 7.82
CA PRO A 241 19.64 14.07 8.60
C PRO A 241 20.03 12.61 8.83
N PHE A 242 21.33 12.33 8.98
CA PHE A 242 21.81 10.96 9.16
C PHE A 242 22.19 10.69 10.62
N THR A 243 23.40 11.08 11.05
CA THR A 243 23.91 10.86 12.40
C THR A 243 23.51 11.96 13.39
N GLU A 244 23.40 13.21 12.93
CA GLU A 244 23.05 14.36 13.74
C GLU A 244 21.75 14.98 13.23
N GLY A 245 20.81 15.23 14.14
CA GLY A 245 19.55 15.88 13.82
C GLY A 245 19.73 17.36 13.47
N THR A 246 18.70 17.98 12.90
CA THR A 246 18.69 19.42 12.62
C THR A 246 17.78 20.15 13.59
N ALA A 247 18.19 21.34 14.01
CA ALA A 247 17.34 22.21 14.82
C ALA A 247 16.07 22.63 14.07
N LYS A 248 15.04 23.03 14.84
CA LYS A 248 13.81 23.62 14.31
C LYS A 248 14.14 24.79 13.39
N THR A 249 13.54 24.83 12.20
CA THR A 249 13.75 25.91 11.22
C THR A 249 12.40 26.53 10.84
N GLY A 250 12.21 27.80 11.17
CA GLY A 250 10.92 28.47 10.96
C GLY A 250 9.80 27.74 11.72
N ASP A 251 8.75 27.34 11.00
CA ASP A 251 7.65 26.53 11.53
C ASP A 251 7.90 25.01 11.43
N ALA A 252 8.86 24.57 10.62
CA ALA A 252 9.19 23.16 10.49
C ALA A 252 9.84 22.62 11.79
N PRO A 253 9.35 21.49 12.34
CA PRO A 253 9.92 20.86 13.54
C PRO A 253 11.42 20.55 13.43
N ALA A 254 12.04 20.25 14.57
CA ALA A 254 13.39 19.70 14.58
C ALA A 254 13.38 18.31 13.90
N ARG A 255 14.42 18.00 13.13
CA ARG A 255 14.53 16.70 12.46
C ARG A 255 15.42 15.77 13.28
N PRO A 256 14.95 14.60 13.74
CA PRO A 256 15.77 13.67 14.51
C PRO A 256 16.81 12.99 13.61
N PRO A 257 17.93 12.47 14.16
CA PRO A 257 18.83 11.59 13.43
C PRO A 257 18.09 10.39 12.84
N MET A 258 18.31 10.09 11.56
CA MET A 258 17.59 9.00 10.86
C MET A 258 18.45 7.77 10.55
N ALA A 259 19.74 7.75 10.92
CA ALA A 259 20.64 6.65 10.62
C ALA A 259 20.07 5.27 11.01
N SER A 260 19.51 5.14 12.21
CA SER A 260 18.92 3.87 12.72
C SER A 260 17.64 3.44 12.02
N PHE A 261 17.04 4.29 11.18
CA PHE A 261 15.78 4.04 10.51
C PHE A 261 15.94 3.97 8.98
N THR A 262 17.13 4.16 8.42
CA THR A 262 17.33 4.29 6.96
C THR A 262 18.36 3.29 6.44
N ASN A 263 18.27 2.95 5.15
CA ASN A 263 19.32 2.21 4.45
C ASN A 263 20.34 3.09 3.70
N PHE A 264 20.35 4.41 3.98
CA PHE A 264 21.29 5.34 3.33
C PHE A 264 22.56 5.43 4.17
N THR A 265 23.62 6.02 3.62
CA THR A 265 24.92 6.07 4.31
C THR A 265 25.35 7.49 4.70
N ARG A 266 24.52 8.49 4.36
CA ARG A 266 24.77 9.92 4.62
C ARG A 266 23.48 10.75 4.58
N PRO A 267 23.52 12.05 4.94
CA PRO A 267 22.36 12.93 4.81
C PRO A 267 21.98 13.14 3.34
N HIS A 268 20.68 13.23 3.07
CA HIS A 268 20.16 13.37 1.70
C HIS A 268 18.99 14.35 1.62
N TRP A 269 18.88 15.01 0.48
CA TRP A 269 17.60 15.53 0.02
C TRP A 269 16.85 14.42 -0.70
N VAL A 270 15.60 14.21 -0.31
CA VAL A 270 14.76 13.15 -0.83
C VAL A 270 13.44 13.69 -1.39
N ALA A 271 12.90 12.97 -2.34
CA ALA A 271 11.61 13.22 -2.96
C ALA A 271 10.69 12.02 -2.77
N ASP A 272 9.52 12.09 -3.39
CA ASP A 272 8.48 11.08 -3.28
C ASP A 272 8.98 9.65 -3.58
N GLY A 273 8.55 8.68 -2.77
CA GLY A 273 8.88 7.27 -2.97
C GLY A 273 8.30 6.66 -4.24
N GLY A 274 7.29 7.32 -4.81
CA GLY A 274 6.54 6.97 -6.02
C GLY A 274 7.29 7.06 -7.34
N LEU A 275 8.49 7.66 -7.37
CA LEU A 275 9.18 8.06 -8.60
C LEU A 275 9.97 6.96 -9.31
N LEU A 276 10.70 6.11 -8.58
CA LEU A 276 11.71 5.22 -9.19
C LEU A 276 11.52 3.72 -8.91
N ASN A 277 10.90 3.34 -7.79
CA ASN A 277 10.35 2.01 -7.55
C ASN A 277 9.62 2.02 -6.19
N ASN A 278 8.35 1.65 -6.16
CA ASN A 278 7.47 2.06 -5.07
C ASN A 278 7.55 1.16 -3.83
N GLN A 279 8.11 -0.06 -3.90
CA GLN A 279 8.01 -1.02 -2.79
C GLN A 279 9.26 -1.86 -2.56
N PRO A 280 9.65 -2.11 -1.29
CA PRO A 280 10.69 -3.06 -0.95
C PRO A 280 10.07 -4.47 -0.85
N ILE A 281 9.48 -4.97 -1.94
CA ILE A 281 8.76 -6.27 -1.96
C ILE A 281 9.64 -7.38 -1.38
N ASP A 282 10.90 -7.49 -1.81
CA ASP A 282 11.82 -8.52 -1.33
C ASP A 282 12.00 -8.49 0.20
N VAL A 283 12.07 -7.30 0.78
CA VAL A 283 12.22 -7.11 2.23
C VAL A 283 10.93 -7.46 2.96
N VAL A 284 9.78 -7.08 2.40
CA VAL A 284 8.46 -7.47 2.91
C VAL A 284 8.31 -8.99 2.89
N LEU A 285 8.64 -9.65 1.77
CA LEU A 285 8.58 -11.11 1.62
C LEU A 285 9.47 -11.83 2.63
N GLN A 286 10.71 -11.38 2.82
CA GLN A 286 11.60 -11.94 3.84
C GLN A 286 11.03 -11.81 5.24
N ARG A 287 10.49 -10.63 5.58
CA ARG A 287 9.84 -10.47 6.89
C ARG A 287 8.62 -11.37 7.03
N ILE A 288 7.81 -11.56 5.98
CA ILE A 288 6.66 -12.47 6.03
C ILE A 288 7.10 -13.91 6.36
N PHE A 289 8.29 -14.32 5.90
CA PHE A 289 8.82 -15.67 6.15
C PHE A 289 9.38 -15.81 7.57
N ASP A 290 10.05 -14.78 8.06
CA ASP A 290 10.64 -14.77 9.40
C ASP A 290 9.59 -14.74 10.51
N ARG A 291 8.34 -14.35 10.21
CA ARG A 291 7.28 -14.24 11.21
C ARG A 291 6.88 -15.61 11.77
N PRO A 292 7.00 -15.83 13.09
CA PRO A 292 6.67 -17.12 13.70
C PRO A 292 5.17 -17.37 13.69
N ALA A 293 4.74 -18.60 13.43
CA ALA A 293 3.34 -19.02 13.48
C ALA A 293 3.05 -19.77 14.78
N GLN A 294 2.02 -19.36 15.53
CA GLN A 294 1.53 -20.09 16.72
C GLN A 294 0.26 -20.90 16.44
N ARG A 295 -0.40 -20.60 15.33
CA ARG A 295 -1.68 -21.15 14.88
C ARG A 295 -1.62 -21.43 13.39
N PRO A 296 -2.63 -22.06 12.79
CA PRO A 296 -2.73 -22.14 11.34
C PRO A 296 -2.81 -20.75 10.71
N VAL A 297 -1.75 -20.34 10.00
CA VAL A 297 -1.67 -19.01 9.40
C VAL A 297 -2.15 -19.04 7.95
N ARG A 298 -3.10 -18.16 7.62
CA ARG A 298 -3.40 -17.74 6.25
C ARG A 298 -2.76 -16.38 6.01
N ARG A 299 -1.82 -16.31 5.07
CA ARG A 299 -1.05 -15.09 4.80
C ARG A 299 -1.54 -14.39 3.54
N VAL A 300 -1.98 -13.14 3.72
CA VAL A 300 -2.51 -12.29 2.64
C VAL A 300 -1.64 -11.05 2.52
N LEU A 301 -1.19 -10.76 1.30
CA LEU A 301 -0.65 -9.46 0.91
C LEU A 301 -1.81 -8.57 0.47
N LEU A 302 -2.21 -7.65 1.34
CA LEU A 302 -3.28 -6.69 1.11
C LEU A 302 -2.70 -5.45 0.42
N PHE A 303 -2.93 -5.34 -0.89
CA PHE A 303 -2.37 -4.28 -1.73
C PHE A 303 -3.42 -3.18 -1.93
N VAL A 304 -3.29 -2.08 -1.19
CA VAL A 304 -4.23 -0.95 -1.19
C VAL A 304 -3.81 0.07 -2.24
N VAL A 305 -4.61 0.16 -3.31
CA VAL A 305 -4.45 1.10 -4.42
C VAL A 305 -5.82 1.64 -4.84
N PRO A 306 -6.02 2.96 -4.97
CA PRO A 306 -7.35 3.52 -5.18
C PRO A 306 -7.99 3.10 -6.51
N SER A 307 -7.19 3.00 -7.57
CA SER A 307 -7.63 2.57 -8.89
C SER A 307 -6.75 1.44 -9.44
N SER A 308 -7.38 0.54 -10.17
CA SER A 308 -6.79 -0.65 -10.79
C SER A 308 -6.10 -0.33 -12.13
N GLY A 309 -6.01 0.95 -12.49
CA GLY A 309 -5.62 1.45 -13.81
C GLY A 309 -6.84 1.98 -14.59
N PRO A 310 -6.64 2.62 -15.76
CA PRO A 310 -7.74 3.12 -16.57
C PRO A 310 -8.66 1.96 -16.97
N THR A 311 -9.91 2.01 -16.53
CA THR A 311 -10.95 1.07 -16.95
C THR A 311 -11.13 1.24 -18.46
N PRO A 312 -11.06 0.16 -19.27
CA PRO A 312 -11.35 0.28 -20.69
C PRO A 312 -12.84 0.58 -20.87
N THR A 313 -13.18 1.87 -20.89
CA THR A 313 -14.49 2.35 -21.31
C THR A 313 -14.65 2.06 -22.80
N VAL A 314 -15.88 1.79 -23.22
CA VAL A 314 -16.23 1.67 -24.65
C VAL A 314 -16.11 3.04 -25.35
N GLU A 315 -16.16 4.13 -24.58
CA GLU A 315 -15.83 5.48 -25.06
C GLU A 315 -14.31 5.62 -25.25
N GLU A 316 -13.90 5.94 -26.47
CA GLU A 316 -12.52 6.27 -26.82
C GLU A 316 -12.04 7.44 -25.96
N ALA A 317 -10.89 7.27 -25.31
CA ALA A 317 -10.22 8.38 -24.63
C ALA A 317 -10.02 9.53 -25.65
N PRO A 318 -10.28 10.79 -25.26
CA PRO A 318 -10.13 11.92 -26.16
C PRO A 318 -8.72 11.93 -26.76
N HIS A 319 -8.64 12.02 -28.09
CA HIS A 319 -7.36 12.09 -28.79
C HIS A 319 -6.63 13.38 -28.43
N ASP A 320 -5.32 13.28 -28.16
CA ASP A 320 -4.47 14.46 -28.01
C ASP A 320 -4.56 15.32 -29.28
N GLN A 321 -4.95 16.59 -29.11
CA GLN A 321 -5.08 17.53 -30.22
C GLN A 321 -3.81 18.35 -30.36
N LEU A 322 -3.27 18.44 -31.58
CA LEU A 322 -2.05 19.21 -31.86
C LEU A 322 -2.22 20.71 -31.55
N ASP A 323 -3.45 21.21 -31.66
CA ASP A 323 -3.77 22.63 -31.50
C ASP A 323 -3.96 23.06 -30.03
N GLU A 324 -3.97 22.12 -29.08
CA GLU A 324 -4.07 22.37 -27.63
C GLU A 324 -2.84 21.79 -26.89
N PRO A 325 -1.64 22.41 -27.02
CA PRO A 325 -0.44 21.92 -26.36
C PRO A 325 -0.53 22.05 -24.83
N LEU A 326 -0.10 21.00 -24.13
CA LEU A 326 0.00 21.00 -22.67
C LEU A 326 0.97 22.09 -22.18
N GLY A 327 0.57 22.82 -21.14
CA GLY A 327 1.47 23.75 -20.45
C GLY A 327 2.59 23.01 -19.72
N LEU A 328 3.73 23.68 -19.46
CA LEU A 328 4.91 23.07 -18.82
C LEU A 328 4.59 22.34 -17.50
N VAL A 329 3.75 22.95 -16.65
CA VAL A 329 3.36 22.39 -15.36
C VAL A 329 2.43 21.19 -15.54
N ASP A 330 1.47 21.30 -16.46
CA ASP A 330 0.49 20.24 -16.71
C ASP A 330 1.14 19.01 -17.37
N ALA A 331 2.08 19.24 -18.29
CA ALA A 331 2.91 18.19 -18.87
C ALA A 331 3.74 17.49 -17.77
N LEU A 332 4.40 18.24 -16.88
CA LEU A 332 5.18 17.68 -15.78
C LEU A 332 4.30 16.86 -14.82
N LEU A 333 3.12 17.37 -14.43
CA LEU A 333 2.19 16.64 -13.56
C LEU A 333 1.65 15.37 -14.24
N LYS A 334 1.32 15.43 -15.53
CA LYS A 334 0.90 14.28 -16.33
C LYS A 334 1.99 13.21 -16.39
N ASP A 335 3.25 13.60 -16.66
CA ASP A 335 4.41 12.70 -16.71
C ASP A 335 4.66 12.04 -15.35
N LEU A 336 4.66 12.82 -14.26
CA LEU A 336 4.87 12.29 -12.91
C LEU A 336 3.74 11.33 -12.51
N THR A 337 2.48 11.67 -12.80
CA THR A 337 1.32 10.81 -12.52
C THR A 337 1.38 9.52 -13.34
N ALA A 338 1.79 9.60 -14.61
CA ALA A 338 2.00 8.43 -15.46
C ALA A 338 3.12 7.53 -14.92
N MET A 339 4.24 8.10 -14.47
CA MET A 339 5.34 7.35 -13.85
C MET A 339 4.87 6.58 -12.60
N THR A 340 4.14 7.25 -11.70
CA THR A 340 3.63 6.59 -10.48
C THR A 340 2.66 5.44 -10.81
N SER A 341 1.78 5.62 -11.80
CA SER A 341 0.81 4.60 -12.23
C SER A 341 1.49 3.39 -12.90
N GLN A 342 2.53 3.63 -13.71
CA GLN A 342 3.34 2.56 -14.29
C GLN A 342 4.08 1.75 -13.23
N SER A 343 4.61 2.41 -12.20
CA SER A 343 5.29 1.77 -11.07
C SER A 343 4.37 0.78 -10.35
N ILE A 344 3.12 1.17 -10.05
CA ILE A 344 2.13 0.27 -9.40
C ILE A 344 1.83 -0.97 -10.25
N SER A 345 1.65 -0.80 -11.56
CA SER A 345 1.40 -1.92 -12.47
C SER A 345 2.62 -2.87 -12.57
N ALA A 346 3.84 -2.32 -12.48
CA ALA A 346 5.06 -3.10 -12.44
C ALA A 346 5.16 -3.92 -11.14
N ASP A 347 4.79 -3.34 -9.99
CA ASP A 347 4.76 -4.00 -8.67
C ASP A 347 3.81 -5.21 -8.68
N LEU A 348 2.56 -5.03 -9.13
CA LEU A 348 1.57 -6.13 -9.20
C LEU A 348 2.07 -7.27 -10.12
N ARG A 349 2.73 -6.91 -11.23
CA ARG A 349 3.34 -7.90 -12.14
C ARG A 349 4.53 -8.62 -11.49
N ALA A 350 5.34 -7.91 -10.70
CA ALA A 350 6.45 -8.49 -9.96
C ALA A 350 5.94 -9.49 -8.92
N ILE A 351 4.89 -9.16 -8.17
CA ILE A 351 4.25 -10.07 -7.19
C ILE A 351 3.72 -11.32 -7.89
N ARG A 352 3.02 -11.17 -9.01
CA ARG A 352 2.51 -12.32 -9.78
C ARG A 352 3.65 -13.18 -10.31
N THR A 353 4.70 -12.57 -10.84
CA THR A 353 5.89 -13.28 -11.32
C THR A 353 6.56 -14.04 -10.16
N HIS A 354 6.65 -13.44 -8.98
CA HIS A 354 7.15 -14.10 -7.78
C HIS A 354 6.27 -15.31 -7.39
N GLN A 355 4.94 -15.16 -7.37
CA GLN A 355 4.02 -16.28 -7.12
C GLN A 355 4.21 -17.44 -8.12
N ASP A 356 4.31 -17.13 -9.41
CA ASP A 356 4.54 -18.12 -10.47
C ASP A 356 5.87 -18.86 -10.26
N ARG A 357 6.94 -18.13 -9.88
CA ARG A 357 8.24 -18.73 -9.50
C ARG A 357 8.11 -19.62 -8.27
N MET A 358 7.37 -19.20 -7.24
CA MET A 358 7.18 -19.99 -6.03
C MET A 358 6.43 -21.29 -6.31
N HIS A 359 5.39 -21.25 -7.15
CA HIS A 359 4.69 -22.45 -7.62
C HIS A 359 5.61 -23.39 -8.39
N ALA A 360 6.44 -22.86 -9.29
CA ALA A 360 7.42 -23.65 -10.02
C ALA A 360 8.44 -24.32 -9.09
N ARG A 361 8.95 -23.58 -8.09
CA ARG A 361 9.89 -24.10 -7.07
C ARG A 361 9.26 -25.21 -6.23
N ALA A 362 8.03 -25.03 -5.75
CA ALA A 362 7.33 -26.06 -5.00
C ALA A 362 7.16 -27.36 -5.82
N ASN A 363 6.77 -27.23 -7.10
CA ASN A 363 6.66 -28.38 -8.00
C ASN A 363 8.01 -29.06 -8.25
N THR A 364 9.09 -28.29 -8.42
CA THR A 364 10.44 -28.85 -8.57
C THR A 364 10.85 -29.68 -7.36
N ARG A 365 10.59 -29.21 -6.13
CA ARG A 365 10.85 -30.01 -4.91
C ARG A 365 10.10 -31.31 -4.91
N LEU A 366 8.81 -31.27 -5.25
CA LEU A 366 7.98 -32.46 -5.29
C LEU A 366 8.55 -33.49 -6.28
N HIS A 367 8.95 -33.06 -7.47
CA HIS A 367 9.56 -33.93 -8.47
C HIS A 367 10.94 -34.44 -8.04
N LEU A 368 11.75 -33.63 -7.34
CA LEU A 368 13.04 -34.07 -6.78
C LEU A 368 12.85 -35.11 -5.67
N ALA A 369 11.84 -34.94 -4.80
CA ALA A 369 11.47 -35.95 -3.80
C ALA A 369 11.03 -37.25 -4.49
N GLN A 370 10.22 -37.17 -5.55
CA GLN A 370 9.82 -38.34 -6.35
C GLN A 370 11.02 -39.02 -7.03
N LEU A 371 11.95 -38.25 -7.57
CA LEU A 371 13.18 -38.76 -8.18
C LEU A 371 14.03 -39.49 -7.13
N ALA A 372 14.19 -38.91 -5.94
CA ALA A 372 14.93 -39.53 -4.84
C ALA A 372 14.34 -40.88 -4.42
N ILE A 373 13.00 -40.98 -4.37
CA ILE A 373 12.31 -42.26 -4.10
C ILE A 373 12.68 -43.31 -5.16
N ASN A 374 12.76 -42.90 -6.43
CA ASN A 374 13.06 -43.81 -7.54
C ASN A 374 14.55 -44.24 -7.60
N LEU A 375 15.47 -43.48 -6.99
CA LEU A 375 16.90 -43.81 -6.93
C LEU A 375 17.23 -44.91 -5.90
N GLY A 376 16.29 -45.25 -5.01
CA GLY A 376 16.46 -46.24 -3.94
C GLY A 376 17.03 -45.64 -2.63
N GLY A 377 16.72 -46.28 -1.50
CA GLY A 377 16.89 -45.70 -0.15
C GLY A 377 18.33 -45.34 0.27
N ASP A 378 19.34 -45.97 -0.33
CA ASP A 378 20.75 -45.76 0.02
C ASP A 378 21.45 -44.67 -0.82
N THR A 379 20.80 -44.19 -1.89
CA THR A 379 21.40 -43.19 -2.79
C THR A 379 20.95 -41.78 -2.37
N PRO A 380 21.86 -40.91 -1.88
CA PRO A 380 21.48 -39.56 -1.51
C PRO A 380 21.12 -38.73 -2.75
N LEU A 381 20.04 -37.94 -2.62
CA LEU A 381 19.63 -37.00 -3.66
C LEU A 381 20.68 -35.90 -3.90
N LEU A 382 21.33 -35.45 -2.82
CA LEU A 382 22.42 -34.47 -2.87
C LEU A 382 23.73 -35.20 -3.16
N THR A 383 24.44 -34.76 -4.20
CA THR A 383 25.78 -35.26 -4.54
C THR A 383 26.85 -34.25 -4.11
N PRO A 384 28.12 -34.67 -3.92
CA PRO A 384 29.20 -33.73 -3.61
C PRO A 384 29.30 -32.58 -4.63
N GLN A 385 29.06 -32.85 -5.91
CA GLN A 385 29.05 -31.82 -6.95
C GLN A 385 27.91 -30.82 -6.74
N LEU A 386 26.70 -31.30 -6.47
CA LEU A 386 25.55 -30.42 -6.20
C LEU A 386 25.75 -29.59 -4.93
N LEU A 387 26.42 -30.14 -3.91
CA LEU A 387 26.78 -29.39 -2.70
C LEU A 387 27.80 -28.28 -3.00
N MET A 388 28.80 -28.55 -3.85
CA MET A 388 29.74 -27.53 -4.33
C MET A 388 29.03 -26.43 -5.12
N ASP A 389 28.10 -26.81 -6.00
CA ASP A 389 27.32 -25.86 -6.79
C ASP A 389 26.42 -24.99 -5.89
N TYR A 390 25.75 -25.59 -4.89
CA TYR A 390 25.00 -24.88 -3.86
C TYR A 390 25.88 -23.86 -3.12
N ALA A 391 27.03 -24.31 -2.58
CA ALA A 391 27.92 -23.45 -1.81
C ALA A 391 28.47 -22.31 -2.67
N GLN A 392 28.84 -22.58 -3.93
CA GLN A 392 29.32 -21.56 -4.87
C GLN A 392 28.25 -20.51 -5.14
N GLN A 393 27.01 -20.94 -5.40
CA GLN A 393 25.89 -20.06 -5.71
C GLN A 393 25.52 -19.17 -4.52
N GLU A 394 25.29 -19.75 -3.35
CA GLU A 394 24.94 -18.99 -2.14
C GLU A 394 26.10 -18.08 -1.70
N ALA A 395 27.35 -18.55 -1.73
CA ALA A 395 28.50 -17.70 -1.40
C ALA A 395 28.61 -16.50 -2.35
N THR A 396 28.36 -16.70 -3.64
CA THR A 396 28.35 -15.61 -4.63
C THR A 396 27.25 -14.60 -4.33
N ARG A 397 26.03 -15.05 -3.98
CA ARG A 397 24.90 -14.18 -3.61
C ARG A 397 25.22 -13.32 -2.38
N HIS A 398 25.72 -13.94 -1.31
CA HIS A 398 26.11 -13.22 -0.10
C HIS A 398 27.27 -12.26 -0.37
N ALA A 399 28.27 -12.69 -1.15
CA ALA A 399 29.39 -11.84 -1.54
C ALA A 399 28.95 -10.62 -2.34
N GLN A 400 27.99 -10.76 -3.27
CA GLN A 400 27.40 -9.63 -3.99
C GLN A 400 26.75 -8.63 -3.03
N THR A 401 25.93 -9.11 -2.09
CA THR A 401 25.23 -8.26 -1.11
C THR A 401 26.20 -7.49 -0.23
N VAL A 402 27.18 -8.20 0.36
CA VAL A 402 28.19 -7.61 1.26
C VAL A 402 29.13 -6.67 0.51
N THR A 403 29.56 -7.04 -0.69
CA THR A 403 30.43 -6.18 -1.52
C THR A 403 29.70 -4.91 -1.95
N ALA A 404 28.45 -5.00 -2.39
CA ALA A 404 27.66 -3.85 -2.78
C ALA A 404 27.49 -2.87 -1.61
N ALA A 405 27.15 -3.38 -0.41
CA ALA A 405 27.04 -2.55 0.79
C ALA A 405 28.38 -1.91 1.18
N LEU A 406 29.49 -2.67 1.12
CA LEU A 406 30.84 -2.16 1.42
C LEU A 406 31.23 -1.01 0.48
N LEU A 407 31.11 -1.23 -0.82
CA LEU A 407 31.50 -0.24 -1.81
C LEU A 407 30.58 0.98 -1.80
N ARG A 408 29.29 0.79 -1.49
CA ARG A 408 28.33 1.88 -1.28
C ARG A 408 28.72 2.74 -0.07
N GLN A 409 29.09 2.12 1.06
CA GLN A 409 29.56 2.85 2.24
C GLN A 409 30.82 3.66 1.91
N LEU A 410 31.83 3.01 1.31
CA LEU A 410 33.11 3.64 0.98
C LEU A 410 32.98 4.76 -0.07
N SER A 411 32.04 4.65 -1.01
CA SER A 411 31.82 5.68 -2.04
C SER A 411 31.28 7.00 -1.48
N THR A 412 30.72 6.96 -0.27
CA THR A 412 30.22 8.15 0.44
C THR A 412 31.20 8.76 1.43
N TRP A 413 32.33 8.11 1.67
CA TRP A 413 33.36 8.62 2.58
C TRP A 413 34.23 9.71 1.93
N PRO A 414 34.68 10.72 2.69
CA PRO A 414 35.65 11.68 2.21
C PRO A 414 37.00 11.01 1.90
N ALA A 415 37.77 11.68 1.03
CA ALA A 415 39.17 11.33 0.78
C ALA A 415 39.99 11.35 2.09
N SER A 416 41.13 10.66 2.09
CA SER A 416 41.97 10.50 3.27
C SER A 416 42.26 11.85 3.95
N ASN A 417 41.74 12.02 5.17
CA ASN A 417 41.85 13.27 5.94
C ASN A 417 42.21 13.01 7.42
N GLY A 418 42.60 11.78 7.77
CA GLY A 418 42.93 11.37 9.14
C GLY A 418 41.74 11.03 10.03
N SER A 419 40.50 11.23 9.56
CA SER A 419 39.29 10.78 10.26
C SER A 419 39.16 9.25 10.22
N PRO A 420 38.61 8.61 11.27
CA PRO A 420 38.20 7.20 11.22
C PRO A 420 37.20 6.89 10.09
N GLN A 421 36.42 7.89 9.66
CA GLN A 421 35.45 7.80 8.56
C GLN A 421 35.98 8.48 7.28
N SER A 422 37.22 8.17 6.89
CA SER A 422 37.78 8.54 5.59
C SER A 422 38.38 7.32 4.90
N ILE A 423 38.52 7.38 3.57
CA ILE A 423 39.15 6.30 2.79
C ILE A 423 40.62 6.17 3.22
N PRO A 424 41.09 4.96 3.61
CA PRO A 424 42.51 4.68 3.87
C PRO A 424 43.37 4.80 2.61
N GLN A 425 44.57 5.40 2.72
CA GLN A 425 45.47 5.61 1.57
C GLN A 425 45.84 4.31 0.83
N ASN A 426 46.00 3.23 1.58
CA ASN A 426 46.31 1.89 1.06
C ASN A 426 45.14 1.24 0.29
N TRP A 427 43.92 1.81 0.31
CA TRP A 427 42.76 1.31 -0.44
C TRP A 427 42.45 2.15 -1.69
N GLU A 428 42.97 3.37 -1.78
CA GLU A 428 42.66 4.32 -2.87
C GLU A 428 42.97 3.75 -4.26
N ALA A 429 44.02 2.94 -4.38
CA ALA A 429 44.42 2.32 -5.64
C ALA A 429 43.36 1.34 -6.19
N ASN A 430 42.66 0.61 -5.31
CA ASN A 430 41.59 -0.31 -5.71
C ASN A 430 40.26 0.43 -5.96
N LEU A 431 40.01 1.54 -5.25
CA LEU A 431 38.74 2.28 -5.29
C LEU A 431 38.67 3.35 -6.40
N LYS A 432 39.78 3.71 -7.04
CA LYS A 432 39.79 4.64 -8.18
C LYS A 432 39.04 4.08 -9.40
N ILE A 433 38.71 4.96 -10.35
CA ILE A 433 38.13 4.56 -11.64
C ILE A 433 39.11 3.63 -12.36
N GLY A 434 38.64 2.46 -12.80
CA GLY A 434 39.47 1.40 -13.38
C GLY A 434 40.22 0.52 -12.37
N GLY A 435 39.99 0.69 -11.06
CA GLY A 435 40.46 -0.25 -10.03
C GLY A 435 39.66 -1.56 -10.00
N ASP A 436 40.04 -2.51 -9.15
CA ASP A 436 39.46 -3.86 -9.09
C ASP A 436 38.73 -4.16 -7.78
N ALA A 437 38.44 -3.14 -6.95
CA ALA A 437 37.87 -3.30 -5.61
C ALA A 437 36.64 -4.23 -5.56
N GLU A 438 35.75 -4.14 -6.54
CA GLU A 438 34.54 -4.96 -6.60
C GLU A 438 34.85 -6.43 -6.82
N THR A 439 35.59 -6.75 -7.89
CA THR A 439 36.01 -8.13 -8.19
C THR A 439 36.86 -8.69 -7.06
N LEU A 440 37.77 -7.90 -6.48
CA LEU A 440 38.61 -8.29 -5.35
C LEU A 440 37.74 -8.65 -4.13
N CYS A 441 36.95 -7.71 -3.61
CA CYS A 441 36.10 -7.93 -2.45
C CYS A 441 35.16 -9.11 -2.65
N ARG A 442 34.46 -9.18 -3.79
CA ARG A 442 33.53 -10.27 -4.11
C ARG A 442 34.23 -11.63 -4.12
N THR A 443 35.40 -11.73 -4.72
CA THR A 443 36.18 -12.98 -4.76
C THR A 443 36.61 -13.41 -3.36
N MET A 444 37.15 -12.48 -2.57
CA MET A 444 37.66 -12.80 -1.24
C MET A 444 36.54 -13.17 -0.26
N ILE A 445 35.39 -12.50 -0.34
CA ILE A 445 34.21 -12.85 0.46
C ILE A 445 33.67 -14.22 0.03
N THR A 446 33.57 -14.48 -1.28
CA THR A 446 33.10 -15.78 -1.80
C THR A 446 33.97 -16.94 -1.32
N GLU A 447 35.30 -16.83 -1.44
CA GLU A 447 36.23 -17.87 -0.99
C GLU A 447 36.23 -18.04 0.53
N CYS A 448 36.06 -16.94 1.28
CA CYS A 448 35.93 -17.01 2.74
C CYS A 448 34.68 -17.81 3.17
N ILE A 449 33.54 -17.57 2.53
CA ILE A 449 32.29 -18.29 2.80
C ILE A 449 32.42 -19.77 2.39
N LYS A 450 32.95 -20.06 1.21
CA LYS A 450 33.15 -21.44 0.73
C LYS A 450 34.07 -22.25 1.65
N THR A 451 35.17 -21.65 2.12
CA THR A 451 36.11 -22.31 3.04
C THR A 451 35.45 -22.66 4.38
N ARG A 452 34.44 -21.90 4.81
CA ARG A 452 33.66 -22.18 6.02
C ARG A 452 32.62 -23.29 5.82
N TRP A 453 32.04 -23.39 4.62
CA TRP A 453 30.92 -24.29 4.32
C TRP A 453 31.30 -25.65 3.74
N LEU A 454 32.44 -25.75 3.06
CA LEU A 454 32.86 -26.97 2.40
C LEU A 454 33.93 -27.68 3.21
N SER A 455 33.70 -28.97 3.49
CA SER A 455 34.70 -29.85 4.07
C SER A 455 35.87 -30.05 3.10
N PRO A 456 37.13 -30.14 3.58
CA PRO A 456 38.30 -30.34 2.71
C PRO A 456 38.25 -31.62 1.86
N ASP A 457 37.50 -32.63 2.30
CA ASP A 457 37.33 -33.93 1.67
C ASP A 457 36.09 -34.02 0.77
N GLY A 458 35.25 -32.97 0.71
CA GLY A 458 34.02 -32.95 -0.06
C GLY A 458 32.93 -33.92 0.44
N SER A 459 33.01 -34.35 1.70
CA SER A 459 32.00 -35.18 2.34
C SER A 459 30.64 -34.48 2.43
N LEU A 460 29.56 -35.25 2.30
CA LEU A 460 28.20 -34.75 2.50
C LEU A 460 27.90 -34.62 3.99
N PRO A 461 27.15 -33.59 4.42
CA PRO A 461 26.73 -33.48 5.81
C PRO A 461 25.75 -34.59 6.17
N THR A 462 26.01 -35.27 7.27
CA THR A 462 25.22 -36.41 7.78
C THR A 462 24.63 -36.14 9.16
N SER A 463 25.14 -35.14 9.88
CA SER A 463 24.69 -34.78 11.24
C SER A 463 24.20 -33.34 11.32
N THR A 464 23.39 -33.04 12.34
CA THR A 464 22.89 -31.69 12.63
C THR A 464 24.02 -30.70 12.94
N ALA A 465 25.10 -31.15 13.58
CA ALA A 465 26.32 -30.35 13.79
C ALA A 465 26.98 -29.93 12.47
N GLU A 466 27.03 -30.83 11.48
CA GLU A 466 27.57 -30.52 10.16
C GLU A 466 26.62 -29.60 9.36
N LEU A 467 25.29 -29.69 9.56
CA LEU A 467 24.33 -28.78 8.94
C LEU A 467 24.45 -27.34 9.47
N ALA A 468 24.77 -27.17 10.75
CA ALA A 468 24.93 -25.86 11.39
C ALA A 468 25.99 -24.98 10.69
N GLN A 469 27.00 -25.58 10.03
CA GLN A 469 28.04 -24.82 9.34
C GLN A 469 27.52 -23.96 8.18
N TYR A 470 26.40 -24.34 7.56
CA TYR A 470 25.80 -23.61 6.43
C TYR A 470 24.94 -22.43 6.88
N GLY A 471 24.73 -22.27 8.20
CA GLY A 471 24.03 -21.15 8.81
C GLY A 471 22.58 -20.98 8.36
N ARG A 472 22.10 -19.75 8.52
CA ARG A 472 20.71 -19.35 8.28
C ARG A 472 20.18 -19.59 6.86
N PRO A 473 20.96 -19.34 5.78
CA PRO A 473 20.47 -19.57 4.42
C PRO A 473 20.04 -21.03 4.17
N ALA A 474 20.84 -22.00 4.61
CA ALA A 474 20.49 -23.41 4.51
C ALA A 474 19.29 -23.78 5.39
N PHE A 475 19.27 -23.25 6.62
CA PHE A 475 18.20 -23.51 7.57
C PHE A 475 16.84 -23.01 7.06
N ASP A 476 16.80 -21.80 6.51
CA ASP A 476 15.56 -21.21 5.98
C ASP A 476 15.03 -22.00 4.78
N LEU A 477 15.90 -22.50 3.91
CA LEU A 477 15.52 -23.37 2.79
C LEU A 477 14.94 -24.71 3.28
N ALA A 478 15.54 -25.32 4.31
CA ALA A 478 15.03 -26.55 4.93
C ALA A 478 13.70 -26.30 5.68
N LYS A 479 13.59 -25.18 6.40
CA LYS A 479 12.36 -24.72 7.07
C LYS A 479 11.23 -24.51 6.07
N ALA A 480 11.51 -23.89 4.92
CA ALA A 480 10.53 -23.73 3.85
C ALA A 480 10.00 -25.08 3.33
N CYS A 481 10.86 -26.10 3.23
CA CYS A 481 10.43 -27.46 2.90
C CYS A 481 9.47 -28.04 3.95
N ALA A 482 9.79 -27.88 5.24
CA ALA A 482 8.94 -28.35 6.34
C ALA A 482 7.57 -27.64 6.34
N ILE A 483 7.54 -26.31 6.12
CA ILE A 483 6.30 -25.52 6.02
C ILE A 483 5.39 -26.04 4.90
N VAL A 484 5.94 -26.40 3.74
CA VAL A 484 5.15 -26.96 2.62
C VAL A 484 4.51 -28.28 3.01
N ILE A 485 5.22 -29.17 3.72
CA ILE A 485 4.69 -30.46 4.18
C ILE A 485 3.51 -30.24 5.13
N VAL A 486 3.70 -29.41 6.16
CA VAL A 486 2.67 -29.11 7.16
C VAL A 486 1.47 -28.38 6.52
N ARG A 487 1.70 -27.46 5.59
CA ARG A 487 0.61 -26.79 4.85
C ARG A 487 -0.17 -27.76 3.98
N THR A 488 0.49 -28.75 3.37
CA THR A 488 -0.19 -29.78 2.56
C THR A 488 -1.05 -30.66 3.45
N ALA A 489 -0.55 -31.06 4.64
CA ALA A 489 -1.33 -31.79 5.63
C ALA A 489 -2.53 -30.97 6.14
N TYR A 490 -2.34 -29.66 6.35
CA TYR A 490 -3.42 -28.75 6.75
C TYR A 490 -4.58 -28.72 5.74
N GLN A 491 -4.29 -28.81 4.44
CA GLN A 491 -5.34 -28.89 3.40
C GLN A 491 -6.11 -30.22 3.42
N LEU A 492 -5.61 -31.23 4.13
CA LEU A 492 -6.18 -32.59 4.16
C LEU A 492 -6.78 -32.97 5.52
N ALA A 493 -6.48 -32.21 6.57
CA ALA A 493 -7.04 -32.43 7.90
C ALA A 493 -8.56 -32.24 7.87
N THR A 494 -9.27 -33.02 8.68
CA THR A 494 -10.74 -33.07 8.74
C THR A 494 -11.29 -32.92 10.15
N THR A 495 -10.44 -33.12 11.18
CA THR A 495 -10.83 -33.02 12.59
C THR A 495 -10.11 -31.90 13.35
N PRO A 496 -10.70 -31.33 14.41
CA PRO A 496 -10.03 -30.35 15.26
C PRO A 496 -8.74 -30.86 15.90
N GLU A 497 -8.67 -32.16 16.23
CA GLU A 497 -7.47 -32.79 16.82
C GLU A 497 -6.31 -32.85 15.83
N GLU A 498 -6.57 -33.24 14.57
CA GLU A 498 -5.57 -33.18 13.49
C GLU A 498 -5.07 -31.76 13.28
N MET A 499 -5.97 -30.78 13.29
CA MET A 499 -5.63 -29.37 13.10
C MET A 499 -4.77 -28.83 14.24
N ALA A 500 -5.09 -29.18 15.48
CA ALA A 500 -4.29 -28.82 16.64
C ALA A 500 -2.88 -29.43 16.55
N ALA A 501 -2.78 -30.71 16.19
CA ALA A 501 -1.48 -31.37 16.00
C ALA A 501 -0.65 -30.73 14.88
N ILE A 502 -1.27 -30.37 13.75
CA ILE A 502 -0.62 -29.63 12.65
C ILE A 502 -0.19 -28.24 13.10
N ALA A 503 -1.01 -27.55 13.91
CA ALA A 503 -0.65 -26.25 14.49
C ALA A 503 0.56 -26.37 15.42
N THR A 504 0.63 -27.42 16.26
CA THR A 504 1.80 -27.72 17.09
C THR A 504 3.05 -27.95 16.24
N MET A 505 2.95 -28.69 15.13
CA MET A 505 4.07 -28.87 14.19
C MET A 505 4.51 -27.53 13.57
N ALA A 506 3.56 -26.70 13.11
CA ALA A 506 3.85 -25.39 12.54
C ALA A 506 4.54 -24.45 13.55
N ALA A 507 4.11 -24.50 14.81
CA ALA A 507 4.74 -23.77 15.91
C ALA A 507 6.15 -24.30 16.20
N GLY A 508 6.34 -25.63 16.24
CA GLY A 508 7.65 -26.26 16.38
C GLY A 508 8.63 -25.84 15.28
N ILE A 509 8.20 -25.86 14.02
CA ILE A 509 9.01 -25.40 12.86
C ILE A 509 9.36 -23.91 12.98
N SER A 510 8.41 -23.09 13.41
CA SER A 510 8.61 -21.65 13.57
C SER A 510 9.59 -21.33 14.70
N ASN A 511 9.46 -22.03 15.82
CA ASN A 511 10.26 -21.83 17.03
C ASN A 511 11.64 -22.50 16.97
N ALA A 512 11.86 -23.42 16.03
CA ALA A 512 13.14 -24.11 15.86
C ALA A 512 14.33 -23.15 15.68
N CYS A 513 14.10 -22.01 15.03
CA CYS A 513 15.08 -20.92 15.01
C CYS A 513 14.34 -19.59 15.11
N PRO A 514 14.65 -18.75 16.11
CA PRO A 514 13.99 -17.45 16.26
C PRO A 514 14.24 -16.57 15.02
N PRO A 515 13.36 -15.60 14.73
CA PRO A 515 13.61 -14.61 13.68
C PRO A 515 14.96 -13.91 13.93
N PRO A 516 15.72 -13.59 12.87
CA PRO A 516 16.98 -12.89 13.04
C PRO A 516 16.72 -11.49 13.59
N GLU A 517 17.55 -11.05 14.53
CA GLU A 517 17.50 -9.65 14.99
C GLU A 517 17.75 -8.71 13.80
N PRO A 518 17.13 -7.51 13.78
CA PRO A 518 17.40 -6.51 12.76
C PRO A 518 18.91 -6.26 12.63
N PHE A 519 19.43 -6.55 11.45
CA PHE A 519 20.87 -6.47 11.19
C PHE A 519 21.18 -5.33 10.24
N ASP A 520 21.93 -4.36 10.75
CA ASP A 520 22.45 -3.26 9.95
C ASP A 520 23.83 -3.63 9.40
N LEU A 521 23.84 -4.06 8.14
CA LEU A 521 25.06 -4.36 7.41
C LEU A 521 25.96 -3.11 7.27
N GLY A 522 25.37 -1.91 7.17
CA GLY A 522 26.10 -0.65 7.12
C GLY A 522 26.81 -0.34 8.44
N ASP A 523 26.19 -0.63 9.58
CA ASP A 523 26.84 -0.53 10.89
C ASP A 523 27.99 -1.53 11.01
N LEU A 524 27.79 -2.80 10.64
CA LEU A 524 28.86 -3.80 10.63
C LEU A 524 30.05 -3.30 9.80
N ILE A 525 29.80 -2.87 8.57
CA ILE A 525 30.85 -2.36 7.68
C ILE A 525 31.55 -1.16 8.31
N THR A 526 30.79 -0.22 8.90
CA THR A 526 31.35 0.96 9.54
C THR A 526 32.23 0.58 10.72
N ARG A 527 31.78 -0.32 11.60
CA ARG A 527 32.56 -0.80 12.75
C ARG A 527 33.86 -1.49 12.30
N VAL A 528 33.79 -2.35 11.30
CA VAL A 528 34.96 -3.08 10.79
C VAL A 528 35.94 -2.14 10.05
N CYS A 529 35.44 -1.24 9.19
CA CYS A 529 36.27 -0.32 8.40
C CYS A 529 36.79 0.90 9.18
N THR A 530 36.22 1.23 10.34
CA THR A 530 36.75 2.28 11.23
C THR A 530 37.74 1.74 12.27
N ASN A 531 37.81 0.41 12.47
CA ASN A 531 38.78 -0.23 13.36
C ASN A 531 40.23 0.01 12.89
N THR A 532 41.08 0.52 13.78
CA THR A 532 42.47 0.86 13.48
C THR A 532 43.31 -0.30 12.94
N GLN A 533 43.07 -1.53 13.42
CA GLN A 533 43.82 -2.70 12.94
C GLN A 533 43.45 -3.05 11.50
N THR A 534 42.15 -3.04 11.18
CA THR A 534 41.65 -3.33 9.83
C THR A 534 42.07 -2.26 8.82
N ARG A 535 42.04 -0.98 9.22
CA ARG A 535 42.46 0.15 8.37
C ARG A 535 43.91 0.08 7.92
N ASN A 536 44.79 -0.47 8.76
CA ASN A 536 46.21 -0.65 8.45
C ASN A 536 46.49 -1.85 7.52
N ARG A 537 45.47 -2.68 7.22
CA ARG A 537 45.57 -3.83 6.31
C ARG A 537 45.00 -3.48 4.93
N SER A 538 45.25 -4.33 3.95
CA SER A 538 44.74 -4.19 2.59
C SER A 538 43.23 -4.45 2.50
N LEU A 539 42.61 -3.99 1.40
CA LEU A 539 41.15 -4.05 1.21
C LEU A 539 40.61 -5.50 1.18
N ASP A 540 41.39 -6.45 0.67
CA ASP A 540 41.07 -7.88 0.67
C ASP A 540 40.99 -8.47 2.08
N GLU A 541 41.92 -8.10 2.97
CA GLU A 541 41.90 -8.52 4.37
C GLU A 541 40.72 -7.91 5.13
N ALA A 542 40.37 -6.65 4.83
CA ALA A 542 39.16 -6.04 5.36
C ALA A 542 37.89 -6.76 4.87
N ALA A 543 37.81 -7.11 3.60
CA ALA A 543 36.68 -7.85 3.02
C ALA A 543 36.51 -9.24 3.66
N LYS A 544 37.61 -9.95 3.94
CA LYS A 544 37.56 -11.23 4.71
C LYS A 544 37.02 -11.03 6.12
N GLU A 545 37.45 -9.98 6.81
CA GLU A 545 37.00 -9.72 8.18
C GLU A 545 35.51 -9.37 8.25
N ILE A 546 35.04 -8.59 7.27
CA ILE A 546 33.61 -8.31 7.08
C ILE A 546 32.86 -9.62 6.82
N ALA A 547 33.36 -10.49 5.94
CA ALA A 547 32.74 -11.78 5.64
C ALA A 547 32.61 -12.67 6.90
N LYS A 548 33.65 -12.75 7.72
CA LYS A 548 33.62 -13.53 8.98
C LYS A 548 32.57 -13.00 9.94
N THR A 549 32.61 -11.70 10.21
CA THR A 549 31.65 -11.06 11.14
C THR A 549 30.21 -11.14 10.60
N TYR A 550 30.03 -11.09 9.27
CA TYR A 550 28.73 -11.28 8.63
C TYR A 550 28.23 -12.72 8.77
N LEU A 551 29.11 -13.72 8.65
CA LEU A 551 28.76 -15.13 8.85
C LEU A 551 28.41 -15.44 10.30
N GLU A 552 29.08 -14.81 11.28
CA GLU A 552 28.74 -14.93 12.71
C GLU A 552 27.28 -14.53 12.97
N HIS A 553 26.78 -13.50 12.29
CA HIS A 553 25.38 -13.09 12.39
C HIS A 553 24.40 -14.10 11.74
N LEU A 554 24.87 -14.89 10.78
CA LEU A 554 24.08 -15.93 10.12
C LEU A 554 24.21 -17.31 10.79
N GLU A 555 24.91 -17.42 11.92
CA GLU A 555 25.07 -18.71 12.59
C GLU A 555 23.73 -19.25 13.11
N VAL A 556 23.55 -20.56 12.94
CA VAL A 556 22.39 -21.31 13.45
C VAL A 556 22.93 -22.46 14.26
N ASP A 557 22.47 -22.57 15.50
CA ASP A 557 22.91 -23.61 16.42
C ASP A 557 22.46 -25.02 15.97
N GLU A 558 23.21 -26.05 16.36
CA GLU A 558 22.86 -27.44 16.09
C GLU A 558 21.48 -27.82 16.66
N THR A 559 21.10 -27.25 17.81
CA THR A 559 19.80 -27.53 18.43
C THR A 559 18.65 -27.06 17.55
N ALA A 560 18.81 -25.99 16.77
CA ALA A 560 17.78 -25.50 15.86
C ALA A 560 17.48 -26.51 14.74
N TRP A 561 18.51 -27.12 14.16
CA TRP A 561 18.36 -28.20 13.17
C TRP A 561 17.69 -29.43 13.76
N SER A 562 18.08 -29.79 14.99
CA SER A 562 17.47 -30.89 15.73
C SER A 562 15.98 -30.63 16.00
N GLN A 563 15.63 -29.42 16.43
CA GLN A 563 14.24 -29.00 16.69
C GLN A 563 13.41 -28.97 15.41
N LEU A 564 13.96 -28.50 14.28
CA LEU A 564 13.28 -28.53 12.98
C LEU A 564 12.98 -29.97 12.56
N GLY A 565 13.93 -30.89 12.74
CA GLY A 565 13.74 -32.31 12.50
C GLY A 565 12.68 -32.94 13.42
N SER A 566 12.75 -32.64 14.72
CA SER A 566 11.79 -33.12 15.72
C SER A 566 10.36 -32.67 15.43
N ALA A 567 10.16 -31.42 14.99
CA ALA A 567 8.83 -30.90 14.69
C ALA A 567 8.06 -31.73 13.64
N ILE A 568 8.77 -32.34 12.67
CA ILE A 568 8.17 -33.25 11.69
C ILE A 568 8.20 -34.72 12.16
N ALA A 569 9.29 -35.15 12.80
CA ALA A 569 9.45 -36.52 13.26
C ALA A 569 8.42 -36.89 14.35
N ASP A 570 8.21 -36.00 15.32
CA ASP A 570 7.27 -36.22 16.43
C ASP A 570 5.81 -36.22 15.93
N GLY A 571 5.50 -35.38 14.93
CA GLY A 571 4.21 -35.32 14.27
C GLY A 571 3.98 -36.36 13.16
N ARG A 572 4.94 -37.26 12.94
CA ARG A 572 4.94 -38.17 11.79
C ARG A 572 3.73 -39.10 11.76
N ASN A 573 3.36 -39.65 12.91
CA ASN A 573 2.21 -40.55 13.02
C ASN A 573 0.93 -39.85 12.58
N THR A 574 0.71 -38.61 13.01
CA THR A 574 -0.43 -37.80 12.59
C THR A 574 -0.43 -37.54 11.08
N LEU A 575 0.73 -37.22 10.50
CA LEU A 575 0.85 -37.02 9.05
C LEU A 575 0.55 -38.30 8.27
N ASP A 576 1.05 -39.45 8.73
CA ASP A 576 0.77 -40.76 8.13
C ASP A 576 -0.69 -41.16 8.29
N ASP A 577 -1.31 -40.90 9.45
CA ASP A 577 -2.72 -41.16 9.71
C ASP A 577 -3.60 -40.33 8.78
N ILE A 578 -3.33 -39.03 8.70
CA ILE A 578 -3.97 -38.14 7.73
C ILE A 578 -3.82 -38.77 6.35
N ALA A 579 -2.61 -39.10 5.89
CA ALA A 579 -2.38 -39.59 4.55
C ALA A 579 -2.98 -40.99 4.24
N LYS A 580 -3.04 -41.90 5.21
CA LYS A 580 -3.53 -43.28 5.07
C LYS A 580 -5.03 -43.46 5.32
N GLN A 581 -5.71 -42.44 5.85
CA GLN A 581 -7.16 -42.50 6.09
C GLN A 581 -7.94 -42.95 4.83
N PRO A 582 -8.84 -43.94 4.96
CA PRO A 582 -9.68 -44.39 3.86
C PRO A 582 -10.48 -43.23 3.27
N LEU A 583 -10.49 -43.10 1.94
CA LEU A 583 -11.30 -42.10 1.23
C LEU A 583 -12.78 -42.13 1.64
N THR A 584 -13.28 -43.27 2.12
CA THR A 584 -14.64 -43.46 2.65
C THR A 584 -14.86 -42.83 4.02
N ILE A 585 -13.87 -42.83 4.92
CA ILE A 585 -13.92 -42.19 6.24
C ILE A 585 -13.75 -40.67 6.10
N ARG A 586 -12.83 -40.22 5.24
CA ARG A 586 -12.71 -38.78 4.92
C ARG A 586 -13.98 -38.21 4.30
N ARG A 587 -14.64 -38.96 3.40
CA ARG A 587 -15.96 -38.59 2.86
C ARG A 587 -17.05 -38.52 3.93
N ALA A 588 -16.93 -39.26 5.04
CA ALA A 588 -17.90 -39.23 6.13
C ALA A 588 -17.64 -38.06 7.10
N ALA A 589 -16.37 -37.69 7.32
CA ALA A 589 -15.98 -36.53 8.13
C ALA A 589 -16.24 -35.18 7.41
N ASP A 590 -15.96 -35.11 6.10
CA ASP A 590 -16.22 -33.92 5.27
C ASP A 590 -17.61 -33.93 4.57
N ALA A 591 -18.40 -34.99 4.76
CA ALA A 591 -19.74 -35.37 4.22
C ALA A 591 -20.06 -35.10 2.73
N VAL A 592 -19.28 -34.30 2.02
CA VAL A 592 -19.64 -33.72 0.72
C VAL A 592 -18.49 -33.84 -0.26
N ARG A 593 -17.20 -33.61 0.07
CA ARG A 593 -16.15 -33.57 -0.96
C ARG A 593 -15.09 -34.67 -0.78
N PRO A 594 -14.64 -35.35 -1.86
CA PRO A 594 -13.43 -36.19 -1.78
C PRO A 594 -12.20 -35.29 -1.54
N PRO A 595 -11.21 -35.73 -0.74
CA PRO A 595 -9.96 -34.98 -0.56
C PRO A 595 -9.28 -34.77 -1.93
N ASP A 596 -8.64 -33.63 -2.10
CA ASP A 596 -7.92 -33.33 -3.33
C ASP A 596 -6.80 -34.36 -3.53
N SER A 597 -6.98 -35.24 -4.51
CA SER A 597 -6.03 -36.28 -4.87
C SER A 597 -4.62 -35.73 -5.14
N GLN A 598 -4.52 -34.46 -5.57
CA GLN A 598 -3.25 -33.79 -5.78
C GLN A 598 -2.51 -33.55 -4.45
N HIS A 599 -3.16 -32.91 -3.48
CA HIS A 599 -2.56 -32.65 -2.16
C HIS A 599 -2.23 -33.95 -1.42
N LEU A 600 -3.09 -34.97 -1.56
CA LEU A 600 -2.82 -36.29 -0.98
C LEU A 600 -1.56 -36.94 -1.58
N ASN A 601 -1.45 -36.94 -2.91
CA ASN A 601 -0.26 -37.46 -3.59
C ASN A 601 0.99 -36.67 -3.19
N GLN A 602 0.88 -35.34 -3.07
CA GLN A 602 1.98 -34.48 -2.62
C GLN A 602 2.47 -34.85 -1.22
N LEU A 603 1.55 -34.97 -0.25
CA LEU A 603 1.89 -35.36 1.11
C LEU A 603 2.55 -36.75 1.13
N MET A 604 1.95 -37.73 0.45
CA MET A 604 2.50 -39.09 0.36
C MET A 604 3.91 -39.12 -0.24
N THR A 605 4.18 -38.33 -1.30
CA THR A 605 5.53 -38.25 -1.90
C THR A 605 6.54 -37.71 -0.88
N TYR A 606 6.23 -36.63 -0.15
CA TYR A 606 7.16 -36.12 0.86
C TYR A 606 7.36 -37.10 2.02
N LEU A 607 6.28 -37.71 2.51
CA LEU A 607 6.35 -38.69 3.60
C LEU A 607 7.18 -39.92 3.21
N THR A 608 7.03 -40.41 1.97
CA THR A 608 7.83 -41.52 1.42
C THR A 608 9.30 -41.11 1.28
N TYR A 609 9.58 -39.90 0.79
CA TYR A 609 10.95 -39.38 0.70
C TYR A 609 11.63 -39.29 2.07
N LEU A 610 10.92 -38.78 3.08
CA LEU A 610 11.43 -38.66 4.43
C LEU A 610 11.73 -40.04 5.05
N GLY A 611 10.97 -41.10 4.72
CA GLY A 611 11.17 -42.46 5.23
C GLY A 611 10.31 -42.81 6.45
N GLU A 612 10.16 -44.11 6.75
CA GLU A 612 9.28 -44.62 7.82
C GLU A 612 9.92 -44.61 9.23
N GLU A 613 11.25 -44.78 9.35
CA GLU A 613 11.99 -44.81 10.63
C GLU A 613 12.92 -43.59 10.80
N SER A 614 12.43 -42.40 10.48
CA SER A 614 13.28 -41.20 10.42
C SER A 614 13.45 -40.55 11.78
N THR A 615 14.69 -40.58 12.31
CA THR A 615 15.06 -39.79 13.49
C THR A 615 15.06 -38.29 13.17
N SER A 616 15.01 -37.42 14.19
CA SER A 616 15.03 -35.95 14.00
C SER A 616 16.22 -35.49 13.13
N GLY A 617 17.42 -36.02 13.38
CA GLY A 617 18.61 -35.75 12.58
C GLY A 617 18.47 -36.21 11.13
N THR A 618 17.91 -37.40 10.88
CA THR A 618 17.66 -37.89 9.52
C THR A 618 16.67 -37.02 8.76
N VAL A 619 15.60 -36.56 9.42
CA VAL A 619 14.63 -35.64 8.81
C VAL A 619 15.31 -34.32 8.45
N ALA A 620 16.07 -33.72 9.37
CA ALA A 620 16.80 -32.48 9.13
C ALA A 620 17.75 -32.58 7.92
N THR A 621 18.54 -33.66 7.85
CA THR A 621 19.45 -33.94 6.73
C THR A 621 18.71 -34.13 5.42
N LYS A 622 17.56 -34.82 5.40
CA LYS A 622 16.75 -34.98 4.19
C LYS A 622 16.12 -33.67 3.73
N LEU A 623 15.63 -32.84 4.65
CA LEU A 623 15.12 -31.51 4.31
C LEU A 623 16.23 -30.63 3.70
N PHE A 624 17.43 -30.63 4.29
CA PHE A 624 18.59 -29.95 3.72
C PHE A 624 18.95 -30.49 2.34
N ASN A 625 19.05 -31.81 2.17
CA ASN A 625 19.41 -32.43 0.89
C ASN A 625 18.44 -32.04 -0.23
N LEU A 626 17.13 -32.06 0.04
CA LEU A 626 16.13 -31.64 -0.92
C LEU A 626 16.28 -30.16 -1.30
N ALA A 627 16.48 -29.32 -0.29
CA ALA A 627 16.56 -27.88 -0.48
C ALA A 627 17.86 -27.44 -1.18
N ALA A 628 19.00 -27.99 -0.76
CA ALA A 628 20.31 -27.74 -1.38
C ALA A 628 20.37 -28.23 -2.83
N THR A 629 19.83 -29.44 -3.13
CA THR A 629 19.76 -29.94 -4.50
C THR A 629 18.92 -29.05 -5.39
N GLN A 630 17.75 -28.61 -4.91
CA GLN A 630 16.92 -27.67 -5.66
C GLN A 630 17.67 -26.35 -5.89
N ARG A 631 18.30 -25.81 -4.84
CA ARG A 631 18.98 -24.52 -4.90
C ARG A 631 20.16 -24.55 -5.84
N ALA A 632 20.94 -25.63 -5.88
CA ALA A 632 22.03 -25.84 -6.84
C ALA A 632 21.55 -25.84 -8.31
N MET A 633 20.32 -26.30 -8.57
CA MET A 633 19.76 -26.43 -9.92
C MET A 633 19.06 -25.17 -10.46
N LEU A 634 18.74 -24.20 -9.60
CA LEU A 634 17.95 -23.03 -9.96
C LEU A 634 18.76 -21.74 -9.73
N PRO A 635 18.48 -20.66 -10.50
CA PRO A 635 19.08 -19.36 -10.24
C PRO A 635 18.85 -18.89 -8.80
N THR A 636 19.92 -18.35 -8.22
CA THR A 636 19.99 -17.91 -6.83
C THR A 636 19.38 -16.51 -6.69
N ASP A 637 18.09 -16.36 -6.95
CA ASP A 637 17.41 -15.07 -6.74
C ASP A 637 17.33 -14.76 -5.24
N ALA A 638 17.24 -13.46 -4.88
CA ALA A 638 17.04 -12.96 -3.53
C ALA A 638 15.64 -13.30 -2.93
N ASP A 639 14.85 -14.10 -3.64
CA ASP A 639 13.48 -14.41 -3.32
C ASP A 639 13.39 -15.48 -2.23
N VAL A 640 12.69 -15.13 -1.14
CA VAL A 640 12.28 -16.07 -0.10
C VAL A 640 11.18 -16.98 -0.59
N GLU A 641 11.22 -18.25 -0.18
CA GLU A 641 10.39 -19.30 -0.74
C GLU A 641 9.03 -19.42 -0.06
N GLN A 642 8.22 -18.35 -0.14
CA GLN A 642 6.91 -18.29 0.50
C GLN A 642 5.83 -17.86 -0.48
N SER A 643 4.80 -18.70 -0.64
CA SER A 643 3.62 -18.32 -1.41
C SER A 643 2.63 -17.51 -0.58
N LEU A 644 2.06 -16.48 -1.21
CA LEU A 644 1.18 -15.50 -0.58
C LEU A 644 -0.10 -15.37 -1.40
N GLU A 645 -1.21 -15.07 -0.73
CA GLU A 645 -2.44 -14.68 -1.41
C GLU A 645 -2.42 -13.16 -1.62
N LEU A 646 -2.59 -12.69 -2.85
CA LEU A 646 -2.65 -11.28 -3.18
C LEU A 646 -4.11 -10.84 -3.22
N ILE A 647 -4.48 -9.83 -2.43
CA ILE A 647 -5.77 -9.15 -2.52
C ILE A 647 -5.50 -7.69 -2.84
N GLN A 648 -5.96 -7.24 -4.00
CA GLN A 648 -5.95 -5.82 -4.35
C GLN A 648 -7.20 -5.15 -3.77
N VAL A 649 -7.01 -4.14 -2.92
CA VAL A 649 -8.08 -3.31 -2.38
C VAL A 649 -8.12 -2.04 -3.20
N SER A 650 -9.21 -1.83 -3.94
CA SER A 650 -9.43 -0.64 -4.77
C SER A 650 -10.86 -0.11 -4.65
N ALA A 651 -11.04 1.15 -5.07
CA ALA A 651 -12.34 1.79 -5.17
C ALA A 651 -13.15 1.30 -6.38
N ASP A 652 -12.53 0.56 -7.31
CA ASP A 652 -13.19 -0.13 -8.43
C ASP A 652 -13.95 -1.40 -7.98
N THR A 653 -14.64 -1.31 -6.85
CA THR A 653 -15.44 -2.38 -6.27
C THR A 653 -16.92 -2.03 -6.28
N ARG A 654 -17.78 -3.03 -6.34
CA ARG A 654 -19.24 -2.80 -6.36
C ARG A 654 -19.71 -2.42 -4.95
N CYS A 655 -20.72 -1.57 -4.84
CA CYS A 655 -21.45 -1.32 -3.59
C CYS A 655 -22.93 -1.60 -3.84
N GLN A 656 -23.54 -2.54 -3.10
CA GLN A 656 -24.97 -2.86 -3.32
C GLN A 656 -25.90 -1.72 -2.91
N LEU A 657 -25.46 -0.83 -2.00
CA LEU A 657 -26.22 0.34 -1.59
C LEU A 657 -26.17 1.47 -2.64
N ALA A 658 -25.23 1.43 -3.58
CA ALA A 658 -25.11 2.37 -4.68
C ALA A 658 -24.53 1.69 -5.93
N PRO A 659 -25.36 0.93 -6.67
CA PRO A 659 -24.91 0.04 -7.74
C PRO A 659 -24.38 0.77 -8.99
N ASP A 660 -24.72 2.04 -9.14
CA ASP A 660 -24.32 2.88 -10.27
C ASP A 660 -22.90 3.44 -10.10
N PHE A 661 -22.32 3.37 -8.89
CA PHE A 661 -20.94 3.78 -8.62
C PHE A 661 -20.04 2.55 -8.58
N GLN A 662 -19.44 2.20 -9.73
CA GLN A 662 -18.65 0.96 -9.90
C GLN A 662 -17.15 1.22 -9.95
N THR A 663 -16.75 2.42 -10.37
CA THR A 663 -15.35 2.78 -10.60
C THR A 663 -14.87 3.84 -9.61
N ALA A 664 -13.54 3.92 -9.43
CA ALA A 664 -12.92 4.96 -8.62
C ALA A 664 -13.28 6.37 -9.12
N THR A 665 -13.36 6.58 -10.43
CA THR A 665 -13.70 7.88 -11.04
C THR A 665 -15.13 8.32 -10.74
N GLU A 666 -16.07 7.37 -10.66
CA GLU A 666 -17.48 7.65 -10.33
C GLU A 666 -17.70 7.90 -8.84
N LYS A 667 -16.81 7.43 -7.97
CA LYS A 667 -16.94 7.54 -6.51
C LYS A 667 -16.12 8.68 -5.92
N LEU A 668 -14.89 8.84 -6.39
CA LEU A 668 -13.85 9.62 -5.73
C LEU A 668 -13.63 10.94 -6.45
N THR A 669 -13.87 12.02 -5.72
CA THR A 669 -13.56 13.38 -6.18
C THR A 669 -12.05 13.59 -6.31
N GLY A 670 -11.26 12.84 -5.53
CA GLY A 670 -9.81 12.80 -5.57
C GLY A 670 -9.23 12.41 -6.91
N MET A 671 -9.95 11.71 -7.80
CA MET A 671 -9.44 11.32 -9.13
C MET A 671 -9.24 12.51 -10.07
N GLN A 672 -9.79 13.68 -9.76
CA GLN A 672 -9.66 14.89 -10.56
C GLN A 672 -8.29 15.56 -10.40
N PHE A 673 -7.91 16.35 -11.42
CA PHE A 673 -6.71 17.21 -11.41
C PHE A 673 -5.44 16.46 -10.95
N HIS A 674 -5.02 15.43 -11.69
CA HIS A 674 -3.82 14.63 -11.38
C HIS A 674 -3.79 14.07 -9.95
N HIS A 675 -4.95 13.61 -9.47
CA HIS A 675 -5.17 13.08 -8.13
C HIS A 675 -5.13 14.10 -6.97
N PHE A 676 -5.23 15.41 -7.25
CA PHE A 676 -5.30 16.47 -6.22
C PHE A 676 -6.72 16.90 -5.86
N GLY A 677 -7.74 16.37 -6.55
CA GLY A 677 -9.12 16.84 -6.46
C GLY A 677 -9.64 17.00 -5.04
N ALA A 678 -9.49 15.98 -4.19
CA ALA A 678 -10.11 15.98 -2.87
C ALA A 678 -9.57 17.09 -1.96
N PHE A 679 -8.36 17.62 -2.19
CA PHE A 679 -7.85 18.73 -1.40
C PHE A 679 -8.64 20.03 -1.60
N TYR A 680 -9.43 20.15 -2.67
CA TYR A 680 -10.16 21.38 -2.99
C TYR A 680 -11.26 21.74 -1.99
N LYS A 681 -12.11 20.77 -1.60
CA LYS A 681 -13.31 21.00 -0.76
C LYS A 681 -13.37 20.07 0.44
N ARG A 682 -13.92 20.53 1.56
CA ARG A 682 -14.08 19.68 2.75
C ARG A 682 -15.05 18.53 2.48
N SER A 683 -16.16 18.81 1.82
CA SER A 683 -17.15 17.79 1.41
C SER A 683 -16.58 16.72 0.49
N TRP A 684 -15.65 17.08 -0.40
CA TRP A 684 -14.93 16.15 -1.28
C TRP A 684 -14.03 15.19 -0.48
N ARG A 685 -13.29 15.71 0.50
CA ARG A 685 -12.51 14.87 1.42
C ARG A 685 -13.40 13.93 2.25
N ALA A 686 -14.52 14.43 2.77
CA ALA A 686 -15.47 13.63 3.51
C ALA A 686 -16.08 12.51 2.65
N ASN A 687 -16.40 12.80 1.37
CA ASN A 687 -16.88 11.82 0.41
C ASN A 687 -15.84 10.71 0.17
N ASP A 688 -14.60 11.09 -0.12
CA ASP A 688 -13.53 10.12 -0.41
C ASP A 688 -13.18 9.27 0.83
N TRP A 689 -13.20 9.86 2.03
CA TRP A 689 -13.07 9.16 3.31
C TRP A 689 -14.18 8.12 3.51
N MET A 690 -15.45 8.53 3.32
CA MET A 690 -16.61 7.66 3.43
C MET A 690 -16.50 6.47 2.48
N TRP A 691 -16.21 6.70 1.20
CA TRP A 691 -16.00 5.64 0.21
C TRP A 691 -14.84 4.71 0.59
N GLY A 692 -13.76 5.25 1.16
CA GLY A 692 -12.66 4.47 1.71
C GLY A 692 -13.11 3.46 2.75
N ARG A 693 -13.99 3.87 3.67
CA ARG A 693 -14.58 2.99 4.68
C ARG A 693 -15.54 1.96 4.05
N LEU A 694 -16.40 2.38 3.13
CA LEU A 694 -17.37 1.50 2.45
C LEU A 694 -16.69 0.39 1.64
N ASP A 695 -15.67 0.76 0.85
CA ASP A 695 -14.90 -0.16 0.03
C ASP A 695 -14.01 -1.05 0.89
N GLY A 696 -13.35 -0.47 1.91
CA GLY A 696 -12.55 -1.20 2.89
C GLY A 696 -13.35 -2.29 3.59
N ALA A 697 -14.55 -1.98 4.07
CA ALA A 697 -15.43 -2.97 4.69
C ALA A 697 -15.80 -4.10 3.72
N GLY A 698 -16.13 -3.78 2.46
CA GLY A 698 -16.42 -4.77 1.42
C GLY A 698 -15.27 -5.73 1.17
N TRP A 699 -14.04 -5.21 1.03
CA TRP A 699 -12.84 -6.02 0.81
C TRP A 699 -12.44 -6.85 2.02
N LEU A 700 -12.57 -6.32 3.24
CA LEU A 700 -12.25 -7.07 4.46
C LEU A 700 -13.23 -8.22 4.70
N VAL A 701 -14.53 -8.01 4.49
CA VAL A 701 -15.53 -9.08 4.55
C VAL A 701 -15.24 -10.15 3.48
N HIS A 702 -14.83 -9.73 2.27
CA HIS A 702 -14.41 -10.66 1.22
C HIS A 702 -13.15 -11.45 1.61
N ALA A 703 -12.17 -10.80 2.22
CA ALA A 703 -10.94 -11.46 2.69
C ALA A 703 -11.23 -12.46 3.81
N LEU A 704 -12.17 -12.18 4.71
CA LEU A 704 -12.55 -13.08 5.81
C LEU A 704 -13.31 -14.32 5.32
N LEU A 705 -14.18 -14.17 4.32
CA LEU A 705 -15.00 -15.27 3.75
C LEU A 705 -14.21 -16.18 2.80
N ASP A 706 -13.19 -16.86 3.33
CA ASP A 706 -12.45 -17.91 2.62
C ASP A 706 -13.34 -19.15 2.39
N PRO A 707 -13.58 -19.56 1.13
CA PRO A 707 -14.34 -20.78 0.82
C PRO A 707 -13.89 -22.02 1.61
N ARG A 708 -12.58 -22.17 1.84
CA ARG A 708 -12.01 -23.31 2.57
C ARG A 708 -12.41 -23.27 4.04
N ARG A 709 -12.29 -22.10 4.67
CA ARG A 709 -12.68 -21.93 6.07
C ARG A 709 -14.19 -22.04 6.25
N VAL A 710 -14.98 -21.54 5.31
CA VAL A 710 -16.44 -21.69 5.32
C VAL A 710 -16.81 -23.18 5.26
N GLN A 711 -16.19 -23.97 4.37
CA GLN A 711 -16.46 -25.41 4.28
C GLN A 711 -16.21 -26.13 5.62
N TRP A 712 -15.13 -25.75 6.32
CA TRP A 712 -14.75 -26.31 7.62
C TRP A 712 -15.77 -26.02 8.73
N ILE A 713 -16.26 -24.78 8.79
CA ILE A 713 -17.12 -24.30 9.86
C ILE A 713 -18.55 -24.83 9.73
N VAL A 714 -19.01 -25.07 8.51
CA VAL A 714 -20.38 -25.50 8.26
C VAL A 714 -20.57 -26.95 8.73
N PRO A 715 -21.49 -27.22 9.68
CA PRO A 715 -21.65 -28.52 10.29
C PRO A 715 -22.15 -29.56 9.29
N THR A 716 -21.77 -30.82 9.52
CA THR A 716 -22.35 -31.96 8.81
C THR A 716 -23.80 -32.16 9.25
N PRO A 717 -24.76 -32.35 8.33
CA PRO A 717 -26.15 -32.53 8.72
C PRO A 717 -26.31 -33.79 9.59
N GLU A 718 -26.96 -33.67 10.74
CA GLU A 718 -27.50 -34.84 11.44
C GLU A 718 -28.59 -35.47 10.58
N ALA A 719 -28.71 -36.81 10.63
CA ALA A 719 -29.56 -37.61 9.75
C ALA A 719 -31.07 -37.26 9.75
N ASP A 720 -31.52 -36.34 10.62
CA ASP A 720 -32.93 -35.95 10.82
C ASP A 720 -33.23 -34.43 10.70
N GLY A 721 -32.31 -33.59 10.20
CA GLY A 721 -32.51 -32.12 10.11
C GLY A 721 -32.59 -31.55 8.67
N ALA A 722 -33.75 -31.04 8.26
CA ALA A 722 -34.15 -30.71 6.88
C ALA A 722 -33.52 -29.47 6.18
N VAL A 723 -32.38 -28.92 6.63
CA VAL A 723 -31.79 -27.66 6.08
C VAL A 723 -30.45 -27.93 5.39
N SER A 724 -30.24 -27.40 4.17
CA SER A 724 -28.97 -27.57 3.44
C SER A 724 -27.81 -26.82 4.11
N ARG A 725 -26.56 -27.24 3.86
CA ARG A 725 -25.34 -26.60 4.41
C ARG A 725 -25.23 -25.15 3.96
N ALA A 726 -25.53 -24.88 2.69
CA ALA A 726 -25.56 -23.52 2.17
C ALA A 726 -26.62 -22.66 2.88
N GLN A 727 -27.83 -23.20 3.10
CA GLN A 727 -28.90 -22.47 3.77
C GLN A 727 -28.58 -22.20 5.24
N TRP A 728 -28.03 -23.19 5.96
CA TRP A 728 -27.56 -23.00 7.34
C TRP A 728 -26.55 -21.85 7.44
N PHE A 729 -25.59 -21.80 6.51
CA PHE A 729 -24.58 -20.75 6.53
C PHE A 729 -25.19 -19.38 6.25
N VAL A 730 -26.09 -19.28 5.28
CA VAL A 730 -26.86 -18.06 5.00
C VAL A 730 -27.64 -17.59 6.23
N ASP A 731 -28.30 -18.49 6.96
CA ASP A 731 -29.08 -18.15 8.15
C ASP A 731 -28.18 -17.59 9.26
N LYS A 732 -26.96 -18.16 9.42
CA LYS A 732 -25.96 -17.64 10.36
C LYS A 732 -25.44 -16.27 9.94
N LEU A 733 -25.12 -16.07 8.67
CA LEU A 733 -24.70 -14.76 8.15
C LEU A 733 -25.81 -13.72 8.29
N GLY A 734 -27.08 -14.10 8.08
CA GLY A 734 -28.23 -13.23 8.28
C GLY A 734 -28.41 -12.79 9.73
N ALA A 735 -27.97 -13.61 10.70
CA ALA A 735 -28.02 -13.26 12.12
C ALA A 735 -26.97 -12.21 12.52
N ILE A 736 -25.81 -12.18 11.85
CA ILE A 736 -24.73 -11.21 12.10
C ILE A 736 -25.15 -9.77 11.72
N GLY A 737 -26.30 -9.57 11.07
CA GLY A 737 -26.74 -8.25 10.57
C GLY A 737 -28.21 -7.88 10.80
N ALA A 738 -28.94 -8.48 11.75
CA ALA A 738 -30.38 -8.21 11.96
C ALA A 738 -30.65 -7.34 13.20
N PRO A 739 -31.28 -6.15 13.04
CA PRO A 739 -32.77 -6.13 13.08
C PRO A 739 -33.50 -5.41 11.91
N ASP A 740 -32.84 -4.61 11.06
CA ASP A 740 -33.55 -3.75 10.07
C ASP A 740 -33.27 -4.07 8.59
N ILE A 741 -32.63 -5.22 8.29
CA ILE A 741 -32.80 -5.86 6.97
C ILE A 741 -34.16 -6.56 7.06
N PRO A 742 -35.19 -6.14 6.31
CA PRO A 742 -36.50 -6.77 6.41
C PRO A 742 -36.31 -8.28 6.27
N SER A 743 -36.92 -9.05 7.16
CA SER A 743 -37.08 -10.50 7.09
C SER A 743 -37.69 -11.03 5.77
N ALA A 744 -37.87 -10.15 4.78
CA ALA A 744 -38.47 -10.33 3.48
C ALA A 744 -37.49 -10.37 2.30
N ASN A 745 -36.18 -10.13 2.46
CA ASN A 745 -35.21 -10.42 1.40
C ASN A 745 -34.46 -11.72 1.71
N PRO A 746 -34.94 -12.90 1.27
CA PRO A 746 -34.11 -14.11 1.28
C PRO A 746 -32.78 -13.81 0.58
N ALA A 747 -31.72 -14.53 0.96
CA ALA A 747 -30.43 -14.39 0.28
C ALA A 747 -30.64 -14.46 -1.24
N PRO A 748 -30.08 -13.51 -2.01
CA PRO A 748 -30.26 -13.49 -3.46
C PRO A 748 -29.94 -14.86 -4.06
N ALA A 749 -30.65 -15.27 -5.11
CA ALA A 749 -30.40 -16.54 -5.78
C ALA A 749 -28.92 -16.73 -6.19
N ALA A 750 -28.21 -15.62 -6.44
CA ALA A 750 -26.77 -15.61 -6.70
C ALA A 750 -25.92 -16.10 -5.50
N VAL A 751 -26.27 -15.71 -4.26
CA VAL A 751 -25.58 -16.14 -3.03
C VAL A 751 -25.76 -17.64 -2.82
N LEU A 752 -27.00 -18.12 -2.89
CA LEU A 752 -27.29 -19.55 -2.78
C LEU A 752 -26.60 -20.34 -3.89
N THR A 753 -26.55 -19.80 -5.12
CA THR A 753 -25.85 -20.42 -6.25
C THR A 753 -24.34 -20.50 -6.02
N GLU A 754 -23.74 -19.43 -5.51
CA GLU A 754 -22.32 -19.36 -5.16
C GLU A 754 -21.96 -20.37 -4.06
N LEU A 755 -22.82 -20.54 -3.05
CA LEU A 755 -22.62 -21.45 -1.92
C LEU A 755 -22.96 -22.92 -2.22
N ARG A 756 -23.40 -23.27 -3.45
CA ARG A 756 -23.75 -24.66 -3.82
C ARG A 756 -22.60 -25.65 -3.66
N PHE A 757 -21.34 -25.18 -3.66
CA PHE A 757 -20.17 -26.02 -3.42
C PHE A 757 -20.13 -26.64 -2.01
N LEU A 758 -20.90 -26.09 -1.06
CA LEU A 758 -21.05 -26.63 0.29
C LEU A 758 -21.97 -27.85 0.34
N ASP A 759 -22.94 -27.91 -0.58
CA ASP A 759 -23.95 -28.97 -0.66
C ASP A 759 -23.59 -30.04 -1.70
N ASN A 760 -22.80 -29.69 -2.74
CA ASN A 760 -22.49 -30.59 -3.85
C ASN A 760 -20.98 -30.96 -3.93
N PRO A 761 -20.63 -32.25 -3.81
CA PRO A 761 -19.27 -32.78 -4.00
C PRO A 761 -18.59 -32.36 -5.30
N ASP A 762 -19.37 -32.39 -6.37
CA ASP A 762 -18.88 -32.40 -7.74
C ASP A 762 -18.58 -30.99 -8.26
N GLN A 763 -19.07 -29.96 -7.55
CA GLN A 763 -18.72 -28.59 -7.89
C GLN A 763 -17.32 -28.26 -7.39
N PRO A 764 -16.43 -27.67 -8.18
CA PRO A 764 -15.15 -27.20 -7.67
C PRO A 764 -15.37 -26.11 -6.62
N MET A 765 -14.53 -26.11 -5.57
CA MET A 765 -14.52 -25.04 -4.59
C MET A 765 -14.12 -23.73 -5.29
N PRO A 766 -14.89 -22.65 -5.16
CA PRO A 766 -14.55 -21.38 -5.78
C PRO A 766 -13.29 -20.78 -5.15
N ALA A 767 -12.62 -19.87 -5.87
CA ALA A 767 -11.46 -19.17 -5.33
C ALA A 767 -11.85 -18.10 -4.29
N SER A 768 -13.05 -17.54 -4.39
CA SER A 768 -13.59 -16.55 -3.45
C SER A 768 -15.12 -16.51 -3.51
N LEU A 769 -15.77 -15.77 -2.60
CA LEU A 769 -17.24 -15.66 -2.47
C LEU A 769 -17.73 -14.21 -2.67
N PRO A 770 -17.55 -13.59 -3.86
CA PRO A 770 -17.86 -12.19 -4.09
C PRO A 770 -19.34 -11.81 -3.90
N HIS A 771 -20.29 -12.69 -4.23
CA HIS A 771 -21.71 -12.39 -4.06
C HIS A 771 -22.13 -12.42 -2.59
N THR A 772 -21.70 -13.46 -1.86
CA THR A 772 -21.94 -13.63 -0.44
C THR A 772 -21.29 -12.50 0.35
N SER A 773 -20.02 -12.18 0.05
CA SER A 773 -19.30 -11.11 0.75
C SER A 773 -19.93 -9.75 0.54
N MET A 774 -20.34 -9.42 -0.69
CA MET A 774 -20.96 -8.13 -0.96
C MET A 774 -22.35 -8.00 -0.36
N TRP A 775 -23.13 -9.09 -0.36
CA TRP A 775 -24.43 -9.12 0.30
C TRP A 775 -24.28 -8.86 1.81
N LEU A 776 -23.33 -9.54 2.45
CA LEU A 776 -23.06 -9.42 3.89
C LEU A 776 -22.44 -8.05 4.27
N ALA A 777 -21.54 -7.52 3.44
CA ALA A 777 -20.85 -6.25 3.68
C ALA A 777 -21.80 -5.05 3.84
N GLN A 778 -23.03 -5.14 3.32
CA GLN A 778 -24.05 -4.09 3.50
C GLN A 778 -24.31 -3.74 4.96
N SER A 779 -24.18 -4.69 5.90
CA SER A 779 -24.37 -4.44 7.33
C SER A 779 -23.32 -3.48 7.88
N TRP A 780 -22.05 -3.67 7.48
CA TRP A 780 -20.96 -2.75 7.82
C TRP A 780 -21.12 -1.44 7.09
N GLN A 781 -21.45 -1.47 5.79
CA GLN A 781 -21.63 -0.26 4.99
C GLN A 781 -22.74 0.63 5.56
N ARG A 782 -23.86 0.06 6.02
CA ARG A 782 -24.91 0.82 6.73
C ARG A 782 -24.41 1.43 8.03
N SER A 783 -23.66 0.67 8.83
CA SER A 783 -23.05 1.19 10.07
C SER A 783 -22.10 2.35 9.79
N VAL A 784 -21.31 2.27 8.70
CA VAL A 784 -20.47 3.38 8.22
C VAL A 784 -21.33 4.59 7.83
N LEU A 785 -22.39 4.37 7.04
CA LEU A 785 -23.27 5.45 6.58
C LEU A 785 -24.03 6.15 7.71
N ASP A 786 -24.34 5.46 8.80
CA ASP A 786 -25.00 6.06 9.97
C ASP A 786 -24.19 7.22 10.57
N GLU A 787 -22.87 7.17 10.46
CA GLU A 787 -21.97 8.24 10.90
C GLU A 787 -21.54 9.15 9.74
N GLU A 788 -21.08 8.56 8.63
CA GLU A 788 -20.37 9.31 7.60
C GLU A 788 -21.30 10.12 6.68
N LEU A 789 -22.57 9.73 6.49
CA LEU A 789 -23.51 10.58 5.74
C LEU A 789 -23.84 11.86 6.51
N ASP A 790 -23.93 11.79 7.84
CA ASP A 790 -24.12 12.98 8.66
C ASP A 790 -22.88 13.87 8.62
N ALA A 791 -21.68 13.30 8.76
CA ALA A 791 -20.43 14.05 8.65
C ALA A 791 -20.25 14.68 7.25
N LEU A 792 -20.64 13.98 6.19
CA LEU A 792 -20.61 14.48 4.81
C LEU A 792 -21.60 15.63 4.60
N ALA A 793 -22.82 15.50 5.11
CA ALA A 793 -23.82 16.56 5.06
C ALA A 793 -23.39 17.78 5.90
N ASP A 794 -22.84 17.58 7.09
CA ASP A 794 -22.29 18.67 7.91
C ASP A 794 -21.12 19.35 7.21
N ALA A 795 -20.24 18.61 6.51
CA ALA A 795 -19.17 19.20 5.70
C ALA A 795 -19.66 20.06 4.52
N VAL A 796 -20.92 19.90 4.11
CA VAL A 796 -21.59 20.74 3.09
C VAL A 796 -22.28 21.95 3.73
N LEU A 797 -22.92 21.77 4.89
CA LEU A 797 -23.74 22.79 5.55
C LEU A 797 -22.93 23.77 6.39
N ASP A 798 -21.88 23.29 7.08
CA ASP A 798 -21.08 24.08 7.99
C ASP A 798 -19.95 24.81 7.25
N SER A 799 -20.13 26.11 7.04
CA SER A 799 -19.00 27.02 6.89
C SER A 799 -18.46 27.34 8.28
N ARG A 800 -17.30 26.75 8.66
CA ARG A 800 -16.66 26.99 9.97
C ARG A 800 -16.60 28.49 10.28
N ALA A 801 -17.06 28.88 11.46
CA ALA A 801 -17.15 30.29 11.85
C ALA A 801 -15.76 30.95 11.87
N GLY A 802 -15.52 31.88 10.93
CA GLY A 802 -14.26 32.63 10.83
C GLY A 802 -13.31 32.15 9.72
N GLU A 803 -13.60 31.01 9.09
CA GLU A 803 -12.85 30.49 7.93
C GLU A 803 -13.43 31.04 6.60
N PRO A 804 -12.63 31.11 5.51
CA PRO A 804 -13.15 31.48 4.19
C PRO A 804 -14.28 30.53 3.76
N PRO A 805 -15.22 30.99 2.91
CA PRO A 805 -16.42 30.21 2.61
C PRO A 805 -16.07 28.92 1.87
N ASP A 806 -16.32 27.76 2.49
CA ASP A 806 -16.60 26.55 1.75
C ASP A 806 -17.90 26.78 0.95
N TRP A 807 -17.97 26.25 -0.26
CA TRP A 807 -19.08 26.52 -1.18
C TRP A 807 -19.59 25.22 -1.79
N SER A 808 -20.89 25.00 -1.65
CA SER A 808 -21.58 23.90 -2.29
C SER A 808 -22.71 24.41 -3.20
N PRO A 809 -22.96 23.74 -4.33
CA PRO A 809 -24.12 24.02 -5.18
C PRO A 809 -25.45 23.91 -4.39
N GLU A 810 -26.49 24.63 -4.84
CA GLU A 810 -27.84 24.55 -4.23
C GLU A 810 -28.39 23.12 -4.22
N THR A 811 -28.07 22.31 -5.24
CA THR A 811 -28.42 20.89 -5.32
C THR A 811 -27.79 20.08 -4.18
N THR A 812 -26.51 20.33 -3.91
CA THR A 812 -25.74 19.66 -2.85
C THR A 812 -26.20 20.10 -1.47
N LEU A 813 -26.51 21.39 -1.29
CA LEU A 813 -27.10 21.91 -0.05
C LEU A 813 -28.46 21.27 0.24
N GLY A 814 -29.37 21.22 -0.74
CA GLY A 814 -30.68 20.59 -0.59
C GLY A 814 -30.59 19.09 -0.30
N TRP A 815 -29.62 18.40 -0.91
CA TRP A 815 -29.32 17.00 -0.59
C TRP A 815 -28.82 16.85 0.85
N ALA A 816 -27.89 17.69 1.30
CA ALA A 816 -27.36 17.64 2.67
C ALA A 816 -28.44 17.93 3.73
N GLU A 817 -29.31 18.91 3.51
CA GLU A 817 -30.48 19.16 4.37
C GLU A 817 -31.40 17.93 4.43
N SER A 818 -31.62 17.26 3.29
CA SER A 818 -32.42 16.04 3.21
C SER A 818 -31.80 14.88 3.98
N VAL A 819 -30.47 14.72 3.92
CA VAL A 819 -29.72 13.71 4.70
C VAL A 819 -29.88 13.97 6.20
N ARG A 820 -29.77 15.23 6.66
CA ARG A 820 -29.93 15.58 8.07
C ARG A 820 -31.36 15.45 8.57
N ALA A 821 -32.34 15.67 7.70
CA ALA A 821 -33.76 15.50 8.02
C ALA A 821 -34.22 14.03 7.99
N ALA A 822 -33.52 13.15 7.29
CA ALA A 822 -33.88 11.75 7.13
C ALA A 822 -33.61 10.91 8.39
N SER A 823 -34.46 9.91 8.64
CA SER A 823 -34.20 8.86 9.63
C SER A 823 -33.09 7.91 9.16
N ALA A 824 -32.38 7.24 10.08
CA ALA A 824 -31.20 6.42 9.77
C ALA A 824 -31.40 5.47 8.57
N SER A 825 -32.47 4.68 8.55
CA SER A 825 -32.74 3.74 7.46
C SER A 825 -33.10 4.41 6.12
N ALA A 826 -33.67 5.61 6.15
CA ALA A 826 -34.01 6.38 4.94
C ALA A 826 -32.77 7.05 4.32
N LYS A 827 -31.73 7.35 5.11
CA LYS A 827 -30.48 7.97 4.64
C LYS A 827 -29.76 7.12 3.60
N TYR A 828 -29.81 5.79 3.72
CA TYR A 828 -29.11 4.91 2.78
C TYR A 828 -29.61 5.06 1.34
N GLY A 829 -30.89 5.39 1.16
CA GLY A 829 -31.48 5.66 -0.17
C GLY A 829 -30.98 6.95 -0.81
N LEU A 830 -30.34 7.84 -0.04
CA LEU A 830 -29.77 9.11 -0.53
C LEU A 830 -28.32 8.96 -1.00
N LEU A 831 -27.65 7.84 -0.71
CA LEU A 831 -26.27 7.59 -1.17
C LEU A 831 -26.17 7.51 -2.71
N PRO A 832 -27.03 6.77 -3.44
CA PRO A 832 -27.03 6.79 -4.91
C PRO A 832 -27.30 8.18 -5.51
N GLU A 833 -28.03 9.03 -4.78
CA GLU A 833 -28.37 10.39 -5.19
C GLU A 833 -27.31 11.42 -4.79
N ASN A 834 -26.20 11.01 -4.19
CA ASN A 834 -25.15 11.89 -3.70
C ASN A 834 -24.57 12.74 -4.86
N PRO A 835 -24.82 14.07 -4.89
CA PRO A 835 -24.38 14.91 -6.00
C PRO A 835 -22.89 15.23 -5.95
N ILE A 836 -22.21 15.01 -4.81
CA ILE A 836 -20.80 15.37 -4.60
C ILE A 836 -19.88 14.57 -5.53
N THR A 837 -20.22 13.32 -5.83
CA THR A 837 -19.44 12.48 -6.73
C THR A 837 -19.42 13.01 -8.18
N ALA A 838 -20.44 13.78 -8.57
CA ALA A 838 -20.55 14.42 -9.87
C ALA A 838 -20.00 15.86 -9.91
N GLU A 839 -19.63 16.44 -8.77
CA GLU A 839 -19.03 17.77 -8.71
C GLU A 839 -17.64 17.75 -9.37
N THR A 840 -17.33 18.79 -10.13
CA THR A 840 -16.02 18.96 -10.77
C THR A 840 -15.51 20.38 -10.62
N PHE A 841 -14.22 20.59 -10.87
CA PHE A 841 -13.67 21.95 -10.97
C PHE A 841 -14.42 22.82 -11.99
N ALA A 842 -14.97 22.22 -13.04
CA ALA A 842 -15.74 22.92 -14.07
C ALA A 842 -17.11 23.37 -13.57
N THR A 843 -17.82 22.53 -12.78
CA THR A 843 -19.11 22.93 -12.18
C THR A 843 -18.95 24.07 -11.18
N ASP A 844 -17.76 24.19 -10.59
CA ASP A 844 -17.46 25.15 -9.54
C ASP A 844 -16.71 26.40 -10.01
N GLY A 845 -16.49 26.53 -11.33
CA GLY A 845 -15.70 27.61 -11.92
C GLY A 845 -16.12 29.01 -11.46
N GLY A 846 -17.42 29.25 -11.28
CA GLY A 846 -17.96 30.53 -10.81
C GLY A 846 -18.09 30.70 -9.29
N SER A 847 -17.53 29.79 -8.49
CA SER A 847 -17.72 29.83 -7.03
C SER A 847 -16.79 30.84 -6.34
N PRO A 848 -17.19 31.37 -5.16
CA PRO A 848 -16.31 32.16 -4.30
C PRO A 848 -15.03 31.40 -3.90
N LEU A 849 -15.16 30.10 -3.59
CA LEU A 849 -14.04 29.23 -3.24
C LEU A 849 -13.04 29.11 -4.41
N MET A 850 -13.53 28.83 -5.63
CA MET A 850 -12.68 28.78 -6.83
C MET A 850 -11.93 30.09 -7.06
N SER A 851 -12.62 31.22 -6.91
CA SER A 851 -12.02 32.54 -7.09
C SER A 851 -10.87 32.79 -6.09
N CYS A 852 -11.08 32.43 -4.81
CA CYS A 852 -10.05 32.49 -3.78
C CYS A 852 -8.87 31.55 -4.08
N THR A 853 -9.15 30.31 -4.46
CA THR A 853 -8.13 29.29 -4.75
C THR A 853 -7.28 29.66 -5.97
N ILE A 854 -7.89 30.09 -7.08
CA ILE A 854 -7.19 30.56 -8.27
C ILE A 854 -6.33 31.78 -7.93
N ALA A 855 -6.91 32.79 -7.25
CA ALA A 855 -6.16 33.98 -6.88
C ALA A 855 -4.94 33.65 -6.01
N LYS A 856 -5.10 32.74 -5.04
CA LYS A 856 -3.98 32.26 -4.20
C LYS A 856 -2.95 31.49 -5.02
N ALA A 857 -3.38 30.56 -5.86
CA ALA A 857 -2.49 29.73 -6.68
C ALA A 857 -1.67 30.59 -7.66
N VAL A 858 -2.31 31.51 -8.38
CA VAL A 858 -1.63 32.43 -9.31
C VAL A 858 -0.62 33.31 -8.58
N ALA A 859 -0.98 33.86 -7.42
CA ALA A 859 -0.07 34.67 -6.61
C ALA A 859 1.13 33.84 -6.11
N THR A 860 0.89 32.57 -5.76
CA THR A 860 1.93 31.64 -5.28
C THR A 860 2.88 31.26 -6.41
N VAL A 861 2.37 30.88 -7.58
CA VAL A 861 3.18 30.54 -8.77
C VAL A 861 4.02 31.74 -9.22
N THR A 862 3.44 32.95 -9.22
CA THR A 862 4.17 34.17 -9.59
C THR A 862 5.33 34.44 -8.61
N THR A 863 5.11 34.13 -7.33
CA THR A 863 6.13 34.25 -6.29
C THR A 863 7.22 33.17 -6.46
N ALA A 864 6.83 31.92 -6.71
CA ALA A 864 7.72 30.79 -7.02
C ALA A 864 8.63 31.08 -8.21
N ALA A 865 8.05 31.54 -9.32
CA ALA A 865 8.80 31.95 -10.49
C ALA A 865 9.80 33.07 -10.16
N GLY A 866 9.47 34.02 -9.28
CA GLY A 866 10.38 35.08 -8.86
C GLY A 866 11.54 34.63 -7.95
N SER A 867 11.41 33.48 -7.29
CA SER A 867 12.38 32.97 -6.30
C SER A 867 13.52 32.12 -6.87
N VAL A 868 13.52 31.84 -8.19
CA VAL A 868 14.59 31.08 -8.84
C VAL A 868 15.89 31.89 -8.89
N GLU A 869 16.91 31.45 -8.13
CA GLU A 869 18.18 32.17 -7.98
C GLU A 869 18.92 32.42 -9.31
N GLN A 870 18.73 31.55 -10.31
CA GLN A 870 19.41 31.61 -11.62
C GLN A 870 18.73 32.52 -12.66
N LEU A 871 17.72 33.32 -12.28
CA LEU A 871 17.02 34.17 -13.24
C LEU A 871 17.88 35.33 -13.78
N PRO A 872 17.90 35.54 -15.12
CA PRO A 872 18.52 36.72 -15.73
C PRO A 872 18.01 38.02 -15.09
N GLY A 873 18.93 38.94 -14.75
CA GLY A 873 18.59 40.19 -14.05
C GLY A 873 17.54 41.06 -14.75
N VAL A 874 17.33 40.87 -16.05
CA VAL A 874 16.33 41.57 -16.89
C VAL A 874 14.88 41.13 -16.57
N LEU A 875 14.67 39.92 -16.06
CA LEU A 875 13.33 39.39 -15.74
C LEU A 875 12.89 39.71 -14.30
N LYS A 876 13.81 40.12 -13.41
CA LYS A 876 13.51 40.39 -11.98
C LYS A 876 12.56 41.59 -11.75
N PRO A 877 12.72 42.75 -12.42
CA PRO A 877 11.82 43.89 -12.24
C PRO A 877 10.36 43.64 -12.66
N PRO A 878 10.05 43.08 -13.86
CA PRO A 878 8.66 42.83 -14.24
C PRO A 878 7.99 41.76 -13.35
N LEU A 879 8.72 40.71 -12.94
CA LEU A 879 8.19 39.69 -12.01
C LEU A 879 7.84 40.27 -10.64
N SER A 880 8.64 41.22 -10.13
CA SER A 880 8.38 41.88 -8.84
C SER A 880 7.09 42.72 -8.87
N VAL A 881 6.82 43.40 -9.99
CA VAL A 881 5.58 44.16 -10.19
C VAL A 881 4.38 43.22 -10.31
N THR A 882 4.48 42.14 -11.10
CA THR A 882 3.42 41.12 -11.22
C THR A 882 3.12 40.45 -9.89
N ARG A 883 4.15 40.20 -9.07
CA ARG A 883 4.00 39.67 -7.71
C ARG A 883 3.19 40.62 -6.82
N MET A 884 3.53 41.92 -6.80
CA MET A 884 2.76 42.91 -6.02
C MET A 884 1.30 42.97 -6.47
N MET A 885 1.04 42.91 -7.77
CA MET A 885 -0.33 42.91 -8.31
C MET A 885 -1.11 41.66 -7.88
N THR A 886 -0.54 40.47 -8.05
CA THR A 886 -1.21 39.20 -7.75
C THR A 886 -1.44 38.99 -6.25
N VAL A 887 -0.50 39.40 -5.40
CA VAL A 887 -0.68 39.42 -3.93
C VAL A 887 -1.75 40.43 -3.51
N GLY A 888 -1.75 41.62 -4.11
CA GLY A 888 -2.78 42.65 -3.88
C GLY A 888 -4.17 42.16 -4.26
N ALA A 889 -4.28 41.49 -5.41
CA ALA A 889 -5.52 40.87 -5.87
C ALA A 889 -5.99 39.76 -4.93
N TYR A 890 -5.11 38.84 -4.54
CA TYR A 890 -5.43 37.78 -3.58
C TYR A 890 -5.98 38.35 -2.27
N ARG A 891 -5.33 39.36 -1.68
CA ARG A 891 -5.81 40.01 -0.45
C ARG A 891 -7.19 40.64 -0.62
N ALA A 892 -7.45 41.27 -1.77
CA ALA A 892 -8.74 41.87 -2.07
C ALA A 892 -9.85 40.82 -2.25
N VAL A 893 -9.58 39.72 -2.96
CA VAL A 893 -10.51 38.59 -3.12
C VAL A 893 -10.82 37.94 -1.77
N TRP A 894 -9.78 37.72 -0.96
CA TRP A 894 -9.92 37.16 0.37
C TRP A 894 -10.75 38.07 1.30
N TRP A 895 -10.49 39.38 1.31
CA TRP A 895 -11.29 40.35 2.09
C TRP A 895 -12.75 40.43 1.60
N ALA A 896 -12.95 40.29 0.29
CA ALA A 896 -14.28 40.19 -0.31
C ALA A 896 -14.98 38.86 -0.04
N LYS A 897 -14.32 37.89 0.63
CA LYS A 897 -14.78 36.51 0.82
C LYS A 897 -15.16 35.82 -0.50
N GLY A 898 -14.50 36.16 -1.61
CA GLY A 898 -14.82 35.60 -2.92
C GLY A 898 -16.15 36.07 -3.55
N ASP A 899 -16.83 37.08 -2.97
CA ASP A 899 -18.08 37.63 -3.52
C ASP A 899 -17.81 38.50 -4.75
N ALA A 900 -18.30 38.03 -5.91
CA ALA A 900 -18.16 38.69 -7.21
C ALA A 900 -18.49 40.19 -7.17
N ARG A 901 -19.58 40.60 -6.51
CA ARG A 901 -20.00 42.01 -6.47
C ARG A 901 -19.01 42.85 -5.68
N ARG A 902 -18.54 42.33 -4.55
CA ARG A 902 -17.54 43.01 -3.72
C ARG A 902 -16.19 43.09 -4.43
N ILE A 903 -15.78 42.01 -5.11
CA ILE A 903 -14.56 41.95 -5.93
C ILE A 903 -14.59 43.01 -7.04
N ILE A 904 -15.69 43.13 -7.79
CA ILE A 904 -15.83 44.13 -8.86
C ILE A 904 -15.78 45.55 -8.31
N ILE A 905 -16.47 45.83 -7.20
CA ILE A 905 -16.47 47.15 -6.55
C ILE A 905 -15.05 47.52 -6.11
N LEU A 906 -14.34 46.61 -5.44
CA LEU A 906 -12.94 46.80 -5.03
C LEU A 906 -12.02 47.03 -6.22
N GLY A 907 -12.20 46.24 -7.29
CA GLY A 907 -11.43 46.36 -8.52
C GLY A 907 -11.61 47.73 -9.19
N ALA A 908 -12.85 48.23 -9.26
CA ALA A 908 -13.16 49.56 -9.79
C ALA A 908 -12.57 50.68 -8.90
N SER A 909 -12.60 50.54 -7.58
CA SER A 909 -11.96 51.49 -6.65
C SER A 909 -10.43 51.51 -6.79
N LEU A 910 -9.78 50.36 -6.97
CA LEU A 910 -8.34 50.28 -7.18
C LEU A 910 -7.91 50.82 -8.55
N LEU A 911 -8.71 50.58 -9.59
CA LEU A 911 -8.45 51.09 -10.94
C LEU A 911 -8.56 52.62 -10.99
N THR A 912 -9.57 53.19 -10.33
CA THR A 912 -9.71 54.65 -10.19
C THR A 912 -8.58 55.26 -9.35
N LEU A 913 -8.16 54.60 -8.26
CA LEU A 913 -7.00 55.01 -7.48
C LEU A 913 -5.70 55.01 -8.30
N GLY A 914 -5.47 53.98 -9.13
CA GLY A 914 -4.32 53.91 -10.03
C GLY A 914 -4.30 55.06 -11.05
N ALA A 915 -5.46 55.41 -11.61
CA ALA A 915 -5.60 56.56 -12.52
C ALA A 915 -5.33 57.91 -11.80
N ILE A 916 -5.78 58.06 -10.54
CA ILE A 916 -5.50 59.25 -9.73
C ILE A 916 -3.99 59.35 -9.41
N LEU A 917 -3.34 58.24 -9.03
CA LEU A 917 -1.90 58.19 -8.77
C LEU A 917 -1.06 58.51 -10.01
N LEU A 918 -1.52 58.12 -11.21
CA LEU A 918 -0.92 58.53 -12.47
C LEU A 918 -1.01 60.05 -12.67
N ILE A 919 -2.19 60.63 -12.48
CA ILE A 919 -2.44 62.07 -12.66
C ILE A 919 -1.59 62.88 -11.65
N VAL A 920 -1.52 62.43 -10.40
CA VAL A 920 -0.71 63.07 -9.34
C VAL A 920 0.79 62.89 -9.61
N GLY A 921 1.22 61.73 -10.10
CA GLY A 921 2.61 61.47 -10.52
C GLY A 921 3.03 62.32 -11.73
N ALA A 922 2.13 62.55 -12.68
CA ALA A 922 2.34 63.45 -13.80
C ALA A 922 2.40 64.93 -13.36
N ALA A 923 1.59 65.32 -12.37
CA ALA A 923 1.60 66.68 -11.81
C ALA A 923 2.86 66.97 -10.96
N THR A 924 3.47 65.95 -10.35
CA THR A 924 4.69 66.05 -9.53
C THR A 924 5.98 65.73 -10.30
N ALA A 925 5.88 65.49 -11.62
CA ALA A 925 6.99 65.14 -12.51
C ALA A 925 8.13 66.17 -12.53
N LEU A 926 7.86 67.43 -12.15
CA LEU A 926 8.86 68.49 -12.03
C LEU A 926 9.84 68.30 -10.85
N GLN A 927 9.59 67.37 -9.92
CA GLN A 927 10.42 67.10 -8.74
C GLN A 927 11.03 65.69 -8.71
N GLY A 928 11.02 64.94 -9.82
CA GLY A 928 11.69 63.63 -9.93
C GLY A 928 10.89 62.40 -9.46
N SER A 929 9.57 62.55 -9.19
CA SER A 929 8.71 61.47 -8.65
C SER A 929 7.97 60.63 -9.70
N ILE A 930 8.36 60.71 -10.99
CA ILE A 930 7.69 60.04 -12.14
C ILE A 930 7.59 58.52 -11.94
N LEU A 931 8.57 57.92 -11.26
CA LEU A 931 8.63 56.50 -10.97
C LEU A 931 7.44 56.04 -10.08
N VAL A 932 7.00 56.87 -9.14
CA VAL A 932 5.93 56.54 -8.18
C VAL A 932 4.56 56.51 -8.87
N GLY A 933 4.30 57.42 -9.81
CA GLY A 933 3.04 57.46 -10.59
C GLY A 933 2.91 56.29 -11.57
N LEU A 934 4.00 55.92 -12.25
CA LEU A 934 4.03 54.78 -13.16
C LEU A 934 3.93 53.44 -12.41
N LEU A 935 4.63 53.30 -11.28
CA LEU A 935 4.54 52.11 -10.43
C LEU A 935 3.15 51.99 -9.79
N GLY A 936 2.55 53.10 -9.35
CA GLY A 936 1.19 53.14 -8.81
C GLY A 936 0.12 52.78 -9.83
N LEU A 937 0.24 53.25 -11.08
CA LEU A 937 -0.65 52.85 -12.18
C LEU A 937 -0.53 51.35 -12.48
N LEU A 938 0.70 50.86 -12.63
CA LEU A 938 0.95 49.45 -12.91
C LEU A 938 0.37 48.60 -11.79
N VAL A 939 0.77 48.82 -10.54
CA VAL A 939 0.37 47.97 -9.43
C VAL A 939 -1.12 48.13 -9.08
N ALA A 940 -1.61 49.33 -8.78
CA ALA A 940 -3.01 49.52 -8.37
C ALA A 940 -3.99 49.38 -9.54
N GLY A 941 -3.65 49.92 -10.71
CA GLY A 941 -4.47 49.81 -11.91
C GLY A 941 -4.51 48.39 -12.47
N GLY A 942 -3.36 47.69 -12.51
CA GLY A 942 -3.27 46.29 -12.92
C GLY A 942 -4.03 45.35 -11.97
N THR A 943 -3.89 45.55 -10.65
CA THR A 943 -4.67 44.82 -9.64
C THR A 943 -6.17 45.06 -9.82
N GLY A 944 -6.57 46.32 -10.02
CA GLY A 944 -7.98 46.70 -10.22
C GLY A 944 -8.59 46.06 -11.47
N ALA A 945 -7.88 46.10 -12.60
CA ALA A 945 -8.31 45.47 -13.84
C ALA A 945 -8.43 43.94 -13.72
N TYR A 946 -7.47 43.31 -13.03
CA TYR A 946 -7.48 41.87 -12.77
C TYR A 946 -8.68 41.46 -11.90
N LEU A 947 -8.97 42.19 -10.82
CA LEU A 947 -10.14 41.94 -9.97
C LEU A 947 -11.47 42.08 -10.72
N ILE A 948 -11.58 43.09 -11.58
CA ILE A 948 -12.77 43.28 -12.43
C ILE A 948 -12.93 42.09 -13.37
N ALA A 949 -11.86 41.66 -14.05
CA ALA A 949 -11.90 40.51 -14.95
C ALA A 949 -12.29 39.22 -14.21
N LEU A 950 -11.73 38.98 -13.02
CA LEU A 950 -12.04 37.82 -12.18
C LEU A 950 -13.51 37.83 -11.73
N GLY A 951 -14.03 38.97 -11.24
CA GLY A 951 -15.42 39.09 -10.83
C GLY A 951 -16.42 39.00 -12.00
N MET A 952 -16.04 39.48 -13.19
CA MET A 952 -16.83 39.30 -14.42
C MET A 952 -16.85 37.83 -14.87
N TRP A 953 -15.70 37.14 -14.81
CA TRP A 953 -15.61 35.71 -15.12
C TRP A 953 -16.52 34.86 -14.22
N GLN A 954 -16.61 35.23 -12.93
CA GLN A 954 -17.50 34.61 -11.96
C GLN A 954 -19.00 34.79 -12.30
N HIS A 955 -19.37 35.88 -13.00
CA HIS A 955 -20.75 36.10 -13.47
C HIS A 955 -21.03 35.46 -14.83
N SER A 956 -20.03 35.35 -15.71
CA SER A 956 -20.20 34.79 -17.07
C SER A 956 -20.25 33.26 -17.10
N SER A 957 -19.83 32.59 -16.03
CA SER A 957 -19.82 31.12 -15.89
C SER A 957 -21.18 30.52 -15.48
N ARG A 958 -22.24 31.35 -15.34
CA ARG A 958 -23.63 30.85 -15.30
C ARG A 958 -24.10 30.53 -16.72
N PRO A 959 -24.69 29.36 -17.01
CA PRO A 959 -25.08 29.01 -18.38
C PRO A 959 -26.12 30.00 -18.90
N PRO A 960 -25.92 30.63 -20.07
CA PRO A 960 -26.89 31.56 -20.63
C PRO A 960 -27.86 30.81 -21.53
N LEU A 961 -28.77 30.00 -20.96
CA LEU A 961 -29.83 29.36 -21.75
C LEU A 961 -31.18 29.34 -21.01
N ALA A 962 -31.73 30.52 -20.77
CA ALA A 962 -33.18 30.71 -20.59
C ALA A 962 -33.50 32.20 -20.66
N ARG A 963 -33.59 32.74 -21.89
CA ARG A 963 -34.32 33.96 -22.30
C ARG A 963 -33.66 34.49 -23.57
N VAL A 964 -34.23 34.13 -24.71
CA VAL A 964 -34.51 34.97 -25.90
C VAL A 964 -34.83 34.00 -27.03
N ALA A 965 -36.12 33.71 -27.21
CA ALA A 965 -36.77 33.48 -28.50
C ALA A 965 -38.24 33.04 -28.28
N ASP A 966 -39.09 33.97 -27.88
CA ASP A 966 -40.46 34.02 -28.41
C ASP A 966 -40.85 35.50 -28.44
N PRO A 967 -41.18 36.04 -29.63
CA PRO A 967 -42.61 36.22 -29.86
C PRO A 967 -42.98 35.96 -31.33
N LEU A 968 -43.97 35.10 -31.57
CA LEU A 968 -45.06 35.36 -32.53
C LEU A 968 -46.30 34.52 -32.19
N ARG A 969 -47.29 35.18 -31.55
CA ARG A 969 -48.68 34.72 -31.44
C ARG A 969 -49.36 34.68 -32.81
N ARG A 970 -50.07 33.59 -33.13
CA ARG A 970 -51.53 33.55 -33.46
C ARG A 970 -51.99 32.12 -33.86
N ASN A 971 -53.07 31.66 -33.21
CA ASN A 971 -54.30 31.04 -33.75
C ASN A 971 -54.16 29.89 -34.77
N ASP A 972 -54.85 28.74 -34.73
CA ASP A 972 -56.17 28.36 -34.18
C ASP A 972 -56.28 26.81 -34.11
N ASP A 973 -56.89 26.32 -33.03
CA ASP A 973 -58.03 25.37 -32.98
C ASP A 973 -58.00 23.88 -33.48
N VAL A 974 -58.77 23.06 -32.74
CA VAL A 974 -59.37 21.71 -33.03
C VAL A 974 -58.63 20.40 -32.62
N ARG A 975 -58.95 19.91 -31.40
CA ARG A 975 -59.61 18.62 -30.97
C ARG A 975 -59.34 17.22 -31.64
N PRO A 976 -59.69 16.07 -30.99
CA PRO A 976 -58.77 14.93 -30.72
C PRO A 976 -59.12 13.52 -31.32
N ALA A 977 -58.11 12.61 -31.38
CA ALA A 977 -58.09 11.10 -31.40
C ALA A 977 -58.99 10.32 -32.43
N PRO A 978 -58.93 8.96 -32.65
CA PRO A 978 -57.96 7.86 -32.35
C PRO A 978 -57.67 6.84 -33.54
N GLU A 979 -56.85 5.80 -33.25
CA GLU A 979 -56.84 4.40 -33.77
C GLU A 979 -56.58 3.96 -35.27
N ALA A 980 -55.67 2.97 -35.38
CA ALA A 980 -55.75 1.70 -36.15
C ALA A 980 -55.19 1.50 -37.60
N VAL A 981 -54.06 0.76 -37.67
CA VAL A 981 -53.87 -0.58 -38.32
C VAL A 981 -53.82 -0.78 -39.87
N ARG A 982 -52.79 -1.57 -40.29
CA ARG A 982 -52.52 -2.37 -41.53
C ARG A 982 -51.85 -1.61 -42.70
N ARG A 983 -50.87 -2.15 -43.48
CA ARG A 983 -50.35 -3.51 -43.81
C ARG A 983 -49.05 -3.28 -44.66
N PHE A 984 -47.97 -4.05 -44.62
CA PHE A 984 -47.76 -5.31 -45.37
C PHE A 984 -46.38 -5.95 -45.04
N HIS A 985 -46.35 -7.28 -44.95
CA HIS A 985 -45.18 -8.19 -44.86
C HIS A 985 -44.45 -8.37 -46.21
N VAL A 986 -43.15 -8.74 -46.18
CA VAL A 986 -42.55 -10.00 -46.70
C VAL A 986 -41.13 -10.19 -46.09
N SER A 987 -40.72 -11.45 -45.94
CA SER A 987 -39.69 -12.03 -45.06
C SER A 987 -38.44 -12.57 -45.81
N LEU A 988 -37.29 -12.52 -45.11
CA LEU A 988 -36.06 -13.37 -45.07
C LEU A 988 -35.66 -14.32 -46.22
N ALA A 989 -34.36 -14.31 -46.61
CA ALA A 989 -33.54 -15.51 -46.88
C ALA A 989 -32.01 -15.24 -46.86
N THR A 990 -31.29 -16.26 -46.38
CA THR A 990 -29.86 -16.49 -46.03
C THR A 990 -28.81 -16.55 -47.18
N PRO A 991 -27.48 -16.63 -46.85
CA PRO A 991 -26.37 -16.43 -47.80
C PRO A 991 -25.93 -17.70 -48.56
N ARG A 992 -25.29 -17.53 -49.72
CA ARG A 992 -24.74 -18.62 -50.55
C ARG A 992 -23.22 -18.58 -50.65
N VAL A 993 -22.63 -19.73 -50.35
CA VAL A 993 -21.25 -20.18 -50.60
C VAL A 993 -20.98 -20.34 -52.11
N LEU A 994 -19.75 -20.07 -52.56
CA LEU A 994 -19.15 -20.72 -53.73
C LEU A 994 -17.62 -20.85 -53.57
N ARG A 995 -17.13 -22.05 -53.84
CA ARG A 995 -15.75 -22.55 -53.66
C ARG A 995 -15.14 -22.87 -55.04
N VAL A 996 -13.81 -22.69 -55.14
CA VAL A 996 -12.81 -23.46 -55.93
C VAL A 996 -12.65 -23.20 -57.45
N ARG A 997 -11.42 -22.81 -57.84
CA ARG A 997 -10.55 -23.61 -58.75
C ARG A 997 -9.05 -23.30 -58.61
N SER A 998 -8.30 -24.40 -58.64
CA SER A 998 -6.85 -24.63 -58.50
C SER A 998 -5.96 -24.13 -59.66
N ALA A 999 -4.70 -23.81 -59.36
CA ALA A 999 -3.52 -24.35 -60.09
C ALA A 999 -2.20 -24.17 -59.29
N SER A 1000 -1.55 -25.31 -59.08
CA SER A 1000 -0.14 -25.62 -58.73
C SER A 1000 0.94 -24.69 -59.35
N ARG A 1001 2.11 -24.41 -58.74
CA ARG A 1001 3.31 -25.29 -58.51
C ARG A 1001 4.48 -24.45 -57.83
N PRO A 1002 5.71 -24.97 -57.57
CA PRO A 1002 6.29 -25.14 -56.22
C PRO A 1002 7.59 -24.32 -55.89
N LEU A 1003 8.05 -24.46 -54.63
CA LEU A 1003 9.36 -24.12 -54.03
C LEU A 1003 10.60 -24.54 -54.89
N PRO A 1004 11.77 -23.88 -54.77
CA PRO A 1004 12.73 -24.01 -53.63
C PRO A 1004 13.34 -22.64 -53.19
N ARG A 1005 13.98 -22.43 -52.04
CA ARG A 1005 14.85 -23.21 -51.14
C ARG A 1005 14.66 -22.69 -49.71
#